data_AF-A0A6L3NL89-F1
#
_entry.id   AF-A0A6L3NL89-F1
#
_cell.length_a   1.000
_cell.length_b   1.000
_cell.length_c   1.000
_cell.angle_alpha   90.00
_cell.angle_beta   90.00
_cell.angle_gamma   90.00
#
_symmetry.space_group_name_H-M   'P 1'
#
loop_
_entity.id
_entity.type
_entity.pdbx_description
1 polymer ?
#
loop_
_entity_poly.entity_id
_entity_poly.type
_entity_poly.pdbx_seq_one_letter_code
_entity_poly.pdbx_strand_id
1 'polypeptide(L)'
;MAEENFKKTSLWKMSLAPVQDDPFEPQRTRLRAAYMACRDKVAPIVERIAHVLPGLTVHDISHLDALWETADIIAGSSYPLNPLEAFVFGLSILFHDSAMCWQAYELGRDGVRDSIEWKDAYAHECDAWPDMPDEMREKAADFSALRALHAHQAKNLPDLKWTHPDTSQEIYLIDDIQLRTEIGSLAGKIAASHHWDLAELTVALGDQFNAPFSLPAEWSVDPVKVACLLRCADAAHINQGRAPLFLYALIKRQGVSLDHWKAQNRMMGPSLDAGDPSRATVLYTSSRPFKEADAAAWWVAYDAVWVVAQEIDSSNELLRLRNRASSPEFAVKRVKGAASTVELTKYLRVEGWTPCNAKPHVSNVESLVKELGGEMLYGKGSPAHVLGITLREMIQNARDAIVARTFVDPGFEGEIVVSLSEINQEKWISVEDNGIGMSRAVMTGPLLDFGNSFWKSSLLQSEFPGLRSSAFRSIGRFGIGFYSVFMLGDSVEVASRGWDKGLDDANTLVFASGVSLRPILRHGRSRTLSSKTSTKVSVRINPKLLSTDSQIQVKPGYMGLQEFSCPLPDFIAALVIGLDVPVAVAVNDGQPSRVHAGSSVTTEAARQILSRNCFLAIRGDTAPKQYIDQNYHRMRPINVGERLIGFAALATTSNFGMMLLGRQTVGGMPTSLENGYSESFIGFMDCKPLSAKREASQFEASTETLRSWALEQLDILQNEGANDSERSVVAAHLGSFGCDPIDFARILISVEGVHAFVSFDQLAELAESKPVGILKSEIMQHADAYHSVQYVNGIALIRPVVNSQFCNLDFEGDEPKDKNSIIGCLFRAIVSRNKSPKWEVRETEYKSIFPGSLQLLSVTAT
;
A
#
# COMPACT_ATOMS: atom_id res chain seq x y z
N MET A 1 50.88 -0.23 3.50
CA MET A 1 51.14 0.69 2.38
C MET A 1 50.80 -0.04 1.08
N ALA A 2 49.53 -0.08 0.70
CA ALA A 2 49.19 -0.33 -0.70
C ALA A 2 49.53 0.97 -1.43
N GLU A 3 50.56 0.94 -2.27
CA GLU A 3 50.96 2.10 -3.08
C GLU A 3 49.78 2.60 -3.90
N GLU A 4 49.71 3.92 -4.08
CA GLU A 4 48.68 4.68 -4.80
C GLU A 4 48.57 4.26 -6.28
N ASN A 5 48.02 3.07 -6.56
CA ASN A 5 47.97 2.47 -7.89
C ASN A 5 47.17 3.32 -8.89
N PHE A 6 46.21 4.12 -8.43
CA PHE A 6 45.51 5.07 -9.29
C PHE A 6 46.48 6.05 -9.99
N LYS A 7 47.62 6.41 -9.36
CA LYS A 7 48.64 7.27 -9.98
C LYS A 7 49.34 6.61 -11.17
N LYS A 8 49.23 5.27 -11.31
CA LYS A 8 49.79 4.49 -12.41
C LYS A 8 48.87 4.45 -13.63
N THR A 9 47.59 4.83 -13.50
CA THR A 9 46.60 4.87 -14.59
C THR A 9 46.98 5.88 -15.67
N SER A 10 46.54 5.63 -16.90
CA SER A 10 46.82 6.52 -18.03
C SER A 10 46.06 7.84 -17.87
N LEU A 11 44.80 7.78 -17.42
CA LEU A 11 43.99 8.94 -17.08
C LEU A 11 44.71 9.88 -16.10
N TRP A 12 45.29 9.36 -15.01
CA TRP A 12 46.04 10.18 -14.06
C TRP A 12 47.33 10.73 -14.67
N LYS A 13 48.11 9.88 -15.36
CA LYS A 13 49.41 10.26 -15.95
C LYS A 13 49.30 11.36 -16.99
N MET A 14 48.23 11.36 -17.78
CA MET A 14 48.03 12.37 -18.84
C MET A 14 47.46 13.69 -18.29
N SER A 15 46.85 13.69 -17.10
CA SER A 15 46.06 14.81 -16.60
C SER A 15 46.60 15.46 -15.31
N LEU A 16 46.98 14.70 -14.29
CA LEU A 16 47.38 15.28 -12.99
C LEU A 16 48.83 14.97 -12.62
N ALA A 17 49.45 13.96 -13.22
CA ALA A 17 50.87 13.70 -13.00
C ALA A 17 51.76 14.84 -13.54
N PRO A 18 52.99 15.02 -13.00
CA PRO A 18 53.93 16.00 -13.53
C PRO A 18 54.23 15.74 -15.00
N VAL A 19 54.17 16.79 -15.82
CA VAL A 19 54.51 16.72 -17.25
C VAL A 19 55.80 17.51 -17.49
N GLN A 20 56.73 16.91 -18.22
CA GLN A 20 57.98 17.57 -18.57
C GLN A 20 57.71 18.76 -19.50
N ASP A 21 58.33 19.91 -19.19
CA ASP A 21 58.22 21.17 -19.95
C ASP A 21 56.78 21.72 -20.06
N ASP A 22 55.90 21.46 -19.08
CA ASP A 22 54.53 21.98 -19.02
C ASP A 22 54.48 23.43 -18.50
N PRO A 23 54.07 24.42 -19.33
CA PRO A 23 53.93 25.81 -18.89
C PRO A 23 52.87 26.02 -17.79
N PHE A 24 51.98 25.04 -17.59
CA PHE A 24 50.90 25.07 -16.59
C PHE A 24 51.13 24.10 -15.41
N GLU A 25 52.36 23.59 -15.22
CA GLU A 25 52.69 22.71 -14.09
C GLU A 25 52.37 23.31 -12.70
N PRO A 26 52.49 24.64 -12.44
CA PRO A 26 52.06 25.22 -11.16
C PRO A 26 50.55 25.03 -10.90
N GLN A 27 49.71 25.26 -11.92
CA GLN A 27 48.26 25.05 -11.85
C GLN A 27 47.93 23.56 -11.69
N ARG A 28 48.61 22.69 -12.43
CA ARG A 28 48.47 21.23 -12.29
C ARG A 28 48.86 20.75 -10.89
N THR A 29 49.95 21.27 -10.34
CA THR A 29 50.40 20.99 -8.97
C THR A 29 49.36 21.44 -7.94
N ARG A 30 48.76 22.60 -8.11
CA ARG A 30 47.67 23.09 -7.24
C ARG A 30 46.49 22.12 -7.22
N LEU A 31 46.00 21.69 -8.40
CA LEU A 31 44.91 20.71 -8.50
C LEU A 31 45.28 19.36 -7.87
N ARG A 32 46.49 18.85 -8.17
CA ARG A 32 47.01 17.60 -7.61
C ARG A 32 47.11 17.65 -6.08
N ALA A 33 47.66 18.73 -5.53
CA ALA A 33 47.79 18.91 -4.09
C ALA A 33 46.44 19.02 -3.38
N ALA A 34 45.49 19.79 -3.95
CA ALA A 34 44.14 19.91 -3.43
C ALA A 34 43.41 18.56 -3.42
N TYR A 35 43.57 17.75 -4.47
CA TYR A 35 42.95 16.42 -4.53
C TYR A 35 43.56 15.45 -3.49
N MET A 36 44.89 15.43 -3.31
CA MET A 36 45.52 14.61 -2.27
C MET A 36 45.04 15.02 -0.86
N ALA A 37 45.01 16.32 -0.56
CA ALA A 37 44.54 16.81 0.73
C ALA A 37 43.07 16.44 1.00
N CYS A 38 42.22 16.55 -0.03
CA CYS A 38 40.82 16.12 0.07
C CYS A 38 40.71 14.60 0.28
N ARG A 39 41.50 13.80 -0.45
CA ARG A 39 41.56 12.34 -0.31
C ARG A 39 41.92 11.93 1.12
N ASP A 40 42.92 12.57 1.72
CA ASP A 40 43.39 12.27 3.07
C ASP A 40 42.31 12.57 4.14
N LYS A 41 41.47 13.58 3.90
CA LYS A 41 40.33 13.91 4.76
C LYS A 41 39.13 13.01 4.56
N VAL A 42 38.92 12.52 3.33
CA VAL A 42 37.82 11.60 3.00
C VAL A 42 38.10 10.19 3.51
N ALA A 43 39.35 9.72 3.49
CA ALA A 43 39.74 8.39 3.95
C ALA A 43 39.15 7.98 5.33
N PRO A 44 39.29 8.78 6.41
CA PRO A 44 38.71 8.43 7.71
C PRO A 44 37.17 8.49 7.76
N ILE A 45 36.52 9.18 6.81
CA ILE A 45 35.05 9.22 6.71
C ILE A 45 34.55 7.89 6.13
N VAL A 46 35.09 7.48 4.99
CA VAL A 46 34.64 6.24 4.31
C VAL A 46 34.99 4.97 5.06
N GLU A 47 36.06 4.99 5.87
CA GLU A 47 36.38 3.89 6.79
C GLU A 47 35.24 3.63 7.80
N ARG A 48 34.45 4.65 8.16
CA ARG A 48 33.31 4.50 9.08
C ARG A 48 32.11 3.79 8.45
N ILE A 49 32.02 3.70 7.13
CA ILE A 49 30.90 3.00 6.44
C ILE A 49 30.79 1.56 6.93
N ALA A 50 31.92 0.86 7.12
CA ALA A 50 31.92 -0.52 7.62
C ALA A 50 31.41 -0.66 9.07
N HIS A 51 31.53 0.40 9.88
CA HIS A 51 30.98 0.43 11.24
C HIS A 51 29.48 0.71 11.24
N VAL A 52 29.02 1.61 10.36
CA VAL A 52 27.60 1.98 10.27
C VAL A 52 26.78 0.90 9.58
N LEU A 53 27.30 0.36 8.48
CA LEU A 53 26.65 -0.60 7.60
C LEU A 53 27.51 -1.87 7.48
N PRO A 54 27.63 -2.69 8.54
CA PRO A 54 28.54 -3.85 8.59
C PRO A 54 28.20 -4.96 7.57
N GLY A 55 26.99 -4.91 7.00
CA GLY A 55 26.55 -5.83 5.94
C GLY A 55 27.03 -5.46 4.54
N LEU A 56 27.51 -4.24 4.31
CA LEU A 56 28.02 -3.83 3.00
C LEU A 56 29.37 -4.45 2.70
N THR A 57 29.68 -4.54 1.41
CA THR A 57 31.03 -4.83 0.91
C THR A 57 31.98 -3.68 1.25
N VAL A 58 33.27 -3.81 0.93
CA VAL A 58 34.25 -2.75 1.24
C VAL A 58 33.92 -1.48 0.43
N HIS A 59 33.70 -0.35 1.11
CA HIS A 59 33.47 0.99 0.55
C HIS A 59 34.49 2.01 1.10
N ASP A 60 35.69 1.56 1.47
CA ASP A 60 36.74 2.45 2.00
C ASP A 60 37.52 3.14 0.87
N ILE A 61 38.60 3.86 1.24
CA ILE A 61 39.44 4.59 0.29
C ILE A 61 40.05 3.70 -0.81
N SER A 62 40.26 2.41 -0.55
CA SER A 62 40.77 1.47 -1.56
C SER A 62 39.76 1.23 -2.68
N HIS A 63 38.46 1.26 -2.36
CA HIS A 63 37.42 1.19 -3.37
C HIS A 63 37.42 2.44 -4.27
N LEU A 64 37.49 3.62 -3.65
CA LEU A 64 37.49 4.89 -4.37
C LEU A 64 38.70 5.02 -5.29
N ASP A 65 39.90 4.66 -4.81
CA ASP A 65 41.11 4.69 -5.63
C ASP A 65 41.02 3.75 -6.83
N ALA A 66 40.45 2.55 -6.64
CA ALA A 66 40.29 1.58 -7.72
C ALA A 66 39.34 2.04 -8.83
N LEU A 67 38.47 3.04 -8.58
CA LEU A 67 37.63 3.62 -9.64
C LEU A 67 38.42 4.32 -10.73
N TRP A 68 39.61 4.83 -10.43
CA TRP A 68 40.51 5.31 -11.47
C TRP A 68 40.99 4.19 -12.39
N GLU A 69 41.22 2.99 -11.84
CA GLU A 69 41.68 1.83 -12.62
C GLU A 69 40.56 1.30 -13.52
N THR A 70 39.33 1.18 -12.99
CA THR A 70 38.18 0.76 -13.79
C THR A 70 37.82 1.79 -14.85
N ALA A 71 37.88 3.09 -14.53
CA ALA A 71 37.73 4.16 -15.50
C ALA A 71 38.77 4.10 -16.63
N ASP A 72 40.05 3.86 -16.30
CA ASP A 72 41.14 3.74 -17.29
C ASP A 72 40.92 2.56 -18.24
N ILE A 73 40.41 1.43 -17.72
CA ILE A 73 40.05 0.25 -18.52
C ILE A 73 38.91 0.56 -19.48
N ILE A 74 37.84 1.22 -19.01
CA ILE A 74 36.62 1.48 -19.79
C ILE A 74 36.88 2.55 -20.85
N ALA A 75 37.40 3.71 -20.42
CA ALA A 75 37.63 4.86 -21.28
C ALA A 75 38.73 4.58 -22.31
N GLY A 76 39.76 3.82 -21.91
CA GLY A 76 40.94 3.50 -22.71
C GLY A 76 42.11 4.44 -22.41
N SER A 77 43.32 3.95 -22.65
CA SER A 77 44.57 4.61 -22.24
C SER A 77 44.86 5.95 -22.92
N SER A 78 44.11 6.30 -23.98
CA SER A 78 44.26 7.55 -24.73
C SER A 78 43.01 8.43 -24.65
N TYR A 79 42.10 8.16 -23.71
CA TYR A 79 40.87 8.93 -23.59
C TYR A 79 41.19 10.38 -23.20
N PRO A 80 40.62 11.40 -23.88
CA PRO A 80 40.93 12.79 -23.59
C PRO A 80 40.36 13.16 -22.22
N LEU A 81 41.20 13.57 -21.28
CA LEU A 81 40.79 14.09 -19.98
C LEU A 81 41.75 15.21 -19.57
N ASN A 82 41.27 16.45 -19.55
CA ASN A 82 42.12 17.57 -19.18
C ASN A 82 42.32 17.64 -17.65
N PRO A 83 43.30 18.42 -17.14
CA PRO A 83 43.63 18.44 -15.71
C PRO A 83 42.47 18.85 -14.79
N LEU A 84 41.62 19.80 -15.20
CA LEU A 84 40.47 20.20 -14.39
C LEU A 84 39.37 19.14 -14.43
N GLU A 85 39.09 18.53 -15.58
CA GLU A 85 38.17 17.39 -15.68
C GLU A 85 38.64 16.23 -14.80
N ALA A 86 39.93 15.92 -14.78
CA ALA A 86 40.49 14.87 -13.93
C ALA A 86 40.40 15.22 -12.43
N PHE A 87 40.60 16.49 -12.07
CA PHE A 87 40.39 16.96 -10.70
C PHE A 87 38.93 16.81 -10.29
N VAL A 88 37.98 17.24 -11.13
CA VAL A 88 36.54 17.09 -10.89
C VAL A 88 36.13 15.62 -10.80
N PHE A 89 36.63 14.78 -11.70
CA PHE A 89 36.41 13.34 -11.69
C PHE A 89 36.90 12.72 -10.37
N GLY A 90 38.12 13.05 -9.95
CA GLY A 90 38.70 12.59 -8.69
C GLY A 90 37.87 13.02 -7.48
N LEU A 91 37.47 14.29 -7.39
CA LEU A 91 36.59 14.76 -6.33
C LEU A 91 35.23 14.04 -6.34
N SER A 92 34.66 13.81 -7.53
CA SER A 92 33.37 13.13 -7.67
C SER A 92 33.45 11.67 -7.19
N ILE A 93 34.55 10.97 -7.51
CA ILE A 93 34.89 9.66 -6.93
C ILE A 93 34.91 9.76 -5.40
N LEU A 94 35.62 10.75 -4.83
CA LEU A 94 35.74 10.86 -3.38
C LEU A 94 34.40 11.10 -2.68
N PHE A 95 33.44 11.75 -3.33
CA PHE A 95 32.18 12.14 -2.69
C PHE A 95 31.02 11.15 -2.87
N HIS A 96 30.96 10.38 -3.95
CA HIS A 96 29.74 9.63 -4.33
C HIS A 96 29.21 8.68 -3.23
N ASP A 97 30.11 7.92 -2.59
CA ASP A 97 29.78 6.97 -1.51
C ASP A 97 30.09 7.51 -0.10
N SER A 98 30.76 8.65 0.01
CA SER A 98 31.17 9.21 1.31
C SER A 98 30.01 9.58 2.22
N ALA A 99 28.82 9.73 1.66
CA ALA A 99 27.60 9.97 2.41
C ALA A 99 26.94 8.71 3.00
N MET A 100 27.51 7.51 2.85
CA MET A 100 26.98 6.28 3.45
C MET A 100 27.35 6.10 4.94
N CYS A 101 27.60 7.18 5.68
CA CYS A 101 27.96 7.14 7.09
C CYS A 101 27.43 8.37 7.86
N TRP A 102 27.32 8.26 9.19
CA TRP A 102 26.81 9.33 10.04
C TRP A 102 27.59 10.63 9.94
N GLN A 103 28.92 10.55 9.77
CA GLN A 103 29.81 11.72 9.77
C GLN A 103 29.57 12.68 8.60
N ALA A 104 28.85 12.22 7.57
CA ALA A 104 28.45 13.02 6.43
C ALA A 104 27.18 13.84 6.66
N TYR A 105 26.52 13.71 7.82
CA TYR A 105 25.26 14.40 8.14
C TYR A 105 25.42 15.31 9.35
N GLU A 106 24.70 16.43 9.32
CA GLU A 106 24.54 17.29 10.49
C GLU A 106 23.85 16.50 11.60
N LEU A 107 24.30 16.65 12.86
CA LEU A 107 23.85 15.86 14.02
C LEU A 107 24.10 14.34 13.93
N GLY A 108 24.83 13.87 12.91
CA GLY A 108 25.23 12.47 12.80
C GLY A 108 24.06 11.50 12.67
N ARG A 109 24.00 10.48 13.54
CA ARG A 109 22.95 9.44 13.52
C ARG A 109 21.57 10.03 13.77
N ASP A 110 21.45 10.95 14.72
CA ASP A 110 20.17 11.54 15.09
C ASP A 110 19.61 12.37 13.94
N GLY A 111 20.47 13.11 13.21
CA GLY A 111 20.07 13.84 12.01
C GLY A 111 19.53 12.94 10.89
N VAL A 112 20.09 11.74 10.70
CA VAL A 112 19.55 10.76 9.74
C VAL A 112 18.22 10.19 10.24
N ARG A 113 18.11 9.86 11.52
CA ARG A 113 16.87 9.29 12.10
C ARG A 113 15.71 10.29 12.17
N ASP A 114 16.03 11.57 12.24
CA ASP A 114 15.05 12.66 12.17
C ASP A 114 14.53 12.90 10.75
N SER A 115 15.20 12.36 9.73
CA SER A 115 14.81 12.51 8.33
C SER A 115 13.50 11.79 7.99
N ILE A 116 12.86 12.25 6.93
CA ILE A 116 11.62 11.67 6.42
C ILE A 116 11.86 10.25 5.89
N GLU A 117 12.98 10.06 5.18
CA GLU A 117 13.41 8.79 4.60
C GLU A 117 13.57 7.71 5.68
N TRP A 118 14.17 8.05 6.82
CA TRP A 118 14.30 7.09 7.93
C TRP A 118 12.95 6.75 8.55
N LYS A 119 12.10 7.74 8.81
CA LYS A 119 10.77 7.53 9.39
C LYS A 119 9.92 6.62 8.49
N ASP A 120 9.94 6.86 7.18
CA ASP A 120 9.23 6.04 6.20
C ASP A 120 9.82 4.64 6.04
N ALA A 121 11.16 4.50 6.09
CA ALA A 121 11.82 3.20 6.09
C ALA A 121 11.45 2.40 7.34
N TYR A 122 11.48 3.04 8.51
CA TYR A 122 11.12 2.41 9.77
C TYR A 122 9.65 1.96 9.82
N ALA A 123 8.73 2.81 9.34
CA ALA A 123 7.32 2.45 9.20
C ALA A 123 7.11 1.25 8.25
N HIS A 124 7.89 1.17 7.16
CA HIS A 124 7.87 0.00 6.27
C HIS A 124 8.29 -1.28 7.00
N GLU A 125 9.38 -1.24 7.77
CA GLU A 125 9.88 -2.39 8.52
C GLU A 125 8.85 -2.85 9.57
N CYS A 126 8.16 -1.92 10.22
CA CYS A 126 7.08 -2.21 11.17
C CYS A 126 5.89 -2.91 10.51
N ASP A 127 5.49 -2.47 9.31
CA ASP A 127 4.36 -3.05 8.57
C ASP A 127 4.69 -4.43 7.98
N ALA A 128 5.92 -4.61 7.47
CA ALA A 128 6.34 -5.83 6.81
C ALA A 128 6.74 -6.94 7.82
N TRP A 129 7.31 -6.56 8.97
CA TRP A 129 7.76 -7.51 10.00
C TRP A 129 7.32 -7.06 11.41
N PRO A 130 6.01 -7.16 11.73
CA PRO A 130 5.47 -6.69 13.02
C PRO A 130 6.07 -7.43 14.23
N ASP A 131 6.42 -8.70 14.06
CA ASP A 131 6.98 -9.56 15.12
C ASP A 131 8.51 -9.42 15.29
N MET A 132 9.18 -8.64 14.43
CA MET A 132 10.63 -8.44 14.51
C MET A 132 10.98 -7.50 15.68
N PRO A 133 12.05 -7.81 16.46
CA PRO A 133 12.57 -6.91 17.48
C PRO A 133 12.91 -5.52 16.93
N ASP A 134 12.59 -4.50 17.72
CA ASP A 134 12.71 -3.08 17.37
C ASP A 134 14.12 -2.71 16.87
N GLU A 135 15.15 -3.18 17.56
CA GLU A 135 16.55 -2.92 17.20
C GLU A 135 16.92 -3.44 15.80
N MET A 136 16.33 -4.55 15.35
CA MET A 136 16.57 -5.06 13.99
C MET A 136 15.85 -4.21 12.94
N ARG A 137 14.62 -3.77 13.22
CA ARG A 137 13.89 -2.83 12.34
C ARG A 137 14.62 -1.51 12.20
N GLU A 138 15.13 -0.97 13.31
CA GLU A 138 15.94 0.24 13.30
C GLU A 138 17.19 0.10 12.44
N LYS A 139 17.92 -1.02 12.52
CA LYS A 139 19.12 -1.26 11.70
C LYS A 139 18.80 -1.40 10.23
N ALA A 140 17.66 -2.03 9.89
CA ALA A 140 17.19 -2.12 8.52
C ALA A 140 16.77 -0.73 7.98
N ALA A 141 16.09 0.07 8.80
CA ALA A 141 15.73 1.45 8.48
C ALA A 141 16.97 2.35 8.32
N ASP A 142 17.97 2.23 9.20
CA ASP A 142 19.26 2.93 9.12
C ASP A 142 19.94 2.66 7.75
N PHE A 143 19.97 1.40 7.33
CA PHE A 143 20.52 1.01 6.02
C PHE A 143 19.75 1.62 4.85
N SER A 144 18.42 1.49 4.85
CA SER A 144 17.56 1.99 3.78
C SER A 144 17.59 3.52 3.68
N ALA A 145 17.57 4.22 4.81
CA ALA A 145 17.62 5.68 4.86
C ALA A 145 18.95 6.22 4.33
N LEU A 146 20.08 5.67 4.78
CA LEU A 146 21.39 6.08 4.29
C LEU A 146 21.53 5.86 2.78
N ARG A 147 21.02 4.73 2.25
CA ARG A 147 20.99 4.47 0.81
C ARG A 147 20.05 5.37 0.01
N ALA A 148 19.01 5.93 0.63
CA ALA A 148 18.13 6.88 -0.03
C ALA A 148 18.73 8.29 -0.03
N LEU A 149 19.42 8.64 1.05
CA LEU A 149 19.97 9.97 1.28
C LEU A 149 21.35 10.20 0.65
N HIS A 150 22.19 9.16 0.51
CA HIS A 150 23.62 9.35 0.22
C HIS A 150 23.86 10.09 -1.10
N ALA A 151 23.10 9.79 -2.15
CA ALA A 151 23.25 10.46 -3.43
C ALA A 151 22.95 11.96 -3.33
N HIS A 152 21.87 12.33 -2.62
CA HIS A 152 21.54 13.73 -2.38
C HIS A 152 22.60 14.41 -1.51
N GLN A 153 23.06 13.72 -0.46
CA GLN A 153 24.03 14.29 0.47
C GLN A 153 25.43 14.41 -0.15
N ALA A 154 25.82 13.54 -1.09
CA ALA A 154 27.06 13.64 -1.86
C ALA A 154 27.17 14.98 -2.61
N LYS A 155 26.03 15.58 -3.02
CA LYS A 155 25.97 16.92 -3.61
C LYS A 155 26.46 18.02 -2.65
N ASN A 156 26.18 17.86 -1.37
CA ASN A 156 26.39 18.88 -0.33
C ASN A 156 27.72 18.69 0.41
N LEU A 157 28.37 17.53 0.29
CA LEU A 157 29.67 17.23 0.91
C LEU A 157 30.77 18.28 0.67
N PRO A 158 30.93 18.90 -0.51
CA PRO A 158 31.96 19.92 -0.74
C PRO A 158 31.84 21.15 0.17
N ASP A 159 30.61 21.49 0.57
CA ASP A 159 30.29 22.66 1.39
C ASP A 159 30.10 22.31 2.88
N LEU A 160 30.05 21.01 3.20
CA LEU A 160 29.92 20.53 4.57
C LEU A 160 31.16 20.91 5.39
N LYS A 161 30.92 21.32 6.64
CA LYS A 161 31.94 21.77 7.58
C LYS A 161 31.92 20.95 8.86
N TRP A 162 33.10 20.67 9.37
CA TRP A 162 33.29 20.08 10.70
C TRP A 162 33.99 21.09 11.59
N THR A 163 33.57 21.17 12.85
CA THR A 163 34.14 22.12 13.81
C THR A 163 35.22 21.43 14.62
N HIS A 164 36.42 22.00 14.67
CA HIS A 164 37.48 21.52 15.55
C HIS A 164 37.05 21.72 17.02
N PRO A 165 37.10 20.68 17.87
CA PRO A 165 36.53 20.73 19.21
C PRO A 165 37.19 21.77 20.13
N ASP A 166 38.51 21.98 20.01
CA ASP A 166 39.24 22.89 20.90
C ASP A 166 39.37 24.34 20.39
N THR A 167 39.30 24.57 19.08
CA THR A 167 39.60 25.87 18.46
C THR A 167 38.39 26.50 17.78
N SER A 168 37.29 25.76 17.67
CA SER A 168 36.11 26.13 16.89
C SER A 168 36.40 26.46 15.42
N GLN A 169 37.58 26.07 14.91
CA GLN A 169 37.93 26.29 13.52
C GLN A 169 37.11 25.35 12.61
N GLU A 170 36.57 25.90 11.54
CA GLU A 170 35.85 25.14 10.53
C GLU A 170 36.84 24.41 9.61
N ILE A 171 36.62 23.11 9.44
CA ILE A 171 37.40 22.21 8.59
C ILE A 171 36.49 21.77 7.45
N TYR A 172 37.03 21.79 6.23
CA TYR A 172 36.34 21.40 5.00
C TYR A 172 37.12 20.30 4.28
N LEU A 173 36.44 19.54 3.41
CA LEU A 173 37.11 18.52 2.60
C LEU A 173 38.07 19.14 1.58
N ILE A 174 37.70 20.28 0.98
CA ILE A 174 38.55 21.03 0.06
C ILE A 174 39.10 22.28 0.78
N ASP A 175 40.40 22.27 1.08
CA ASP A 175 41.08 23.39 1.76
C ASP A 175 41.20 24.65 0.90
N ASP A 176 41.42 24.46 -0.41
CA ASP A 176 41.52 25.58 -1.33
C ASP A 176 40.15 26.24 -1.50
N ILE A 177 39.97 27.37 -0.81
CA ILE A 177 38.71 28.10 -0.73
C ILE A 177 38.18 28.42 -2.12
N GLN A 178 39.05 28.83 -3.05
CA GLN A 178 38.63 29.17 -4.41
C GLN A 178 38.15 27.93 -5.17
N LEU A 179 38.92 26.83 -5.16
CA LEU A 179 38.50 25.59 -5.82
C LEU A 179 37.23 25.02 -5.21
N ARG A 180 37.07 25.08 -3.88
CA ARG A 180 35.84 24.66 -3.21
C ARG A 180 34.64 25.48 -3.70
N THR A 181 34.74 26.80 -3.68
CA THR A 181 33.63 27.70 -4.05
C THR A 181 33.28 27.61 -5.53
N GLU A 182 34.27 27.49 -6.42
CA GLU A 182 34.05 27.51 -7.86
C GLU A 182 33.79 26.11 -8.46
N ILE A 183 34.42 25.05 -7.92
CA ILE A 183 34.38 23.68 -8.49
C ILE A 183 33.65 22.69 -7.59
N GLY A 184 33.62 22.91 -6.27
CA GLY A 184 33.05 21.97 -5.30
C GLY A 184 31.62 21.56 -5.65
N SER A 185 30.73 22.53 -5.92
CA SER A 185 29.34 22.23 -6.31
C SER A 185 29.23 21.38 -7.57
N LEU A 186 30.12 21.57 -8.56
CA LEU A 186 30.11 20.76 -9.78
C LEU A 186 30.47 19.31 -9.47
N ALA A 187 31.56 19.09 -8.72
CA ALA A 187 31.97 17.74 -8.31
C ALA A 187 30.90 17.05 -7.46
N GLY A 188 30.27 17.77 -6.52
CA GLY A 188 29.16 17.25 -5.74
C GLY A 188 27.95 16.84 -6.60
N LYS A 189 27.55 17.66 -7.57
CA LYS A 189 26.45 17.33 -8.50
C LYS A 189 26.77 16.09 -9.35
N ILE A 190 28.00 15.96 -9.83
CA ILE A 190 28.41 14.77 -10.59
C ILE A 190 28.44 13.54 -9.69
N ALA A 191 28.96 13.66 -8.47
CA ALA A 191 28.91 12.59 -7.47
C ALA A 191 27.47 12.12 -7.20
N ALA A 192 26.51 13.04 -7.05
CA ALA A 192 25.09 12.70 -6.85
C ALA A 192 24.43 12.04 -8.08
N SER A 193 24.97 12.28 -9.28
CA SER A 193 24.34 11.88 -10.53
C SER A 193 24.38 10.38 -10.85
N HIS A 194 25.08 9.56 -10.05
CA HIS A 194 25.12 8.10 -10.24
C HIS A 194 23.76 7.40 -10.01
N HIS A 195 22.79 8.12 -9.45
CA HIS A 195 21.40 7.67 -9.29
C HIS A 195 20.39 8.34 -10.22
N TRP A 196 20.82 9.30 -11.06
CA TRP A 196 19.90 10.03 -11.94
C TRP A 196 19.57 9.23 -13.19
N ASP A 197 18.43 9.55 -13.81
CA ASP A 197 18.16 9.13 -15.18
C ASP A 197 19.10 9.87 -16.16
N LEU A 198 19.47 9.21 -17.26
CA LEU A 198 20.35 9.80 -18.27
C LEU A 198 19.77 11.06 -18.92
N ALA A 199 18.44 11.12 -19.07
CA ALA A 199 17.77 12.31 -19.60
C ALA A 199 17.94 13.52 -18.67
N GLU A 200 17.91 13.29 -17.36
CA GLU A 200 18.13 14.33 -16.35
C GLU A 200 19.58 14.82 -16.34
N LEU A 201 20.53 13.93 -16.62
CA LEU A 201 21.96 14.21 -16.61
C LEU A 201 22.34 15.44 -17.47
N THR A 202 21.81 15.49 -18.70
CA THR A 202 22.14 16.56 -19.66
C THR A 202 21.52 17.89 -19.24
N VAL A 203 20.29 17.86 -18.71
CA VAL A 203 19.57 19.06 -18.27
C VAL A 203 20.18 19.63 -17.00
N ALA A 204 20.53 18.78 -16.03
CA ALA A 204 20.94 19.20 -14.70
C ALA A 204 22.43 19.62 -14.62
N LEU A 205 23.32 18.96 -15.37
CA LEU A 205 24.75 19.28 -15.35
C LEU A 205 25.15 20.33 -16.40
N GLY A 206 24.32 20.49 -17.43
CA GLY A 206 24.61 21.38 -18.55
C GLY A 206 25.73 20.87 -19.44
N ASP A 207 26.05 21.68 -20.45
CA ASP A 207 26.87 21.24 -21.56
C ASP A 207 28.37 21.49 -21.36
N GLN A 208 28.75 22.57 -20.69
CA GLN A 208 30.14 22.94 -20.44
C GLN A 208 30.23 23.78 -19.18
N PHE A 209 31.28 23.55 -18.40
CA PHE A 209 31.66 24.40 -17.28
C PHE A 209 33.03 25.03 -17.58
N ASN A 210 33.10 26.35 -17.61
CA ASN A 210 34.33 27.06 -17.94
C ASN A 210 35.36 26.94 -16.81
N ALA A 211 36.64 26.87 -17.17
CA ALA A 211 37.70 26.88 -16.18
C ALA A 211 37.70 28.21 -15.39
N PRO A 212 37.92 28.17 -14.06
CA PRO A 212 38.29 29.31 -13.25
C PRO A 212 39.33 30.22 -13.90
N PHE A 213 39.27 31.53 -13.65
CA PHE A 213 40.25 32.49 -14.20
C PHE A 213 41.70 32.15 -13.83
N SER A 214 41.92 31.46 -12.71
CA SER A 214 43.26 31.05 -12.26
C SER A 214 43.80 29.81 -12.99
N LEU A 215 43.01 29.19 -13.88
CA LEU A 215 43.33 27.99 -14.64
C LEU A 215 43.25 28.28 -16.16
N PRO A 216 43.93 27.48 -17.00
CA PRO A 216 43.85 27.62 -18.46
C PRO A 216 42.42 27.42 -18.99
N ALA A 217 42.00 28.26 -19.94
CA ALA A 217 40.65 28.25 -20.48
C ALA A 217 40.30 26.93 -21.21
N GLU A 218 41.31 26.31 -21.81
CA GLU A 218 41.23 25.01 -22.47
C GLU A 218 40.95 23.84 -21.51
N TRP A 219 41.06 24.05 -20.19
CA TRP A 219 40.70 23.06 -19.17
C TRP A 219 39.21 23.15 -18.79
N SER A 220 38.35 23.63 -19.68
CA SER A 220 36.90 23.58 -19.47
C SER A 220 36.43 22.14 -19.22
N VAL A 221 35.44 21.96 -18.36
CA VAL A 221 34.92 20.65 -17.99
C VAL A 221 33.69 20.35 -18.83
N ASP A 222 33.61 19.15 -19.39
CA ASP A 222 32.36 18.57 -19.85
C ASP A 222 31.74 17.72 -18.73
N PRO A 223 30.74 18.22 -17.99
CA PRO A 223 30.23 17.54 -16.79
C PRO A 223 29.59 16.20 -17.09
N VAL A 224 28.88 16.09 -18.23
CA VAL A 224 28.21 14.87 -18.68
C VAL A 224 29.23 13.76 -18.96
N LYS A 225 30.35 14.11 -19.61
CA LYS A 225 31.46 13.19 -19.84
C LYS A 225 32.01 12.62 -18.53
N VAL A 226 32.28 13.50 -17.55
CA VAL A 226 32.83 13.09 -16.25
C VAL A 226 31.82 12.23 -15.48
N ALA A 227 30.53 12.54 -15.56
CA ALA A 227 29.47 11.74 -14.95
C ALA A 227 29.34 10.34 -15.60
N CYS A 228 29.33 10.24 -16.93
CA CYS A 228 29.36 8.96 -17.65
C CYS A 228 30.56 8.10 -17.21
N LEU A 229 31.72 8.73 -17.03
CA LEU A 229 32.93 8.03 -16.62
C LEU A 229 32.81 7.49 -15.19
N LEU A 230 32.32 8.29 -14.24
CA LEU A 230 32.08 7.87 -12.85
C LEU A 230 31.10 6.70 -12.78
N ARG A 231 29.95 6.80 -13.47
CA ARG A 231 28.91 5.76 -13.48
C ARG A 231 29.43 4.42 -13.99
N CYS A 232 30.13 4.44 -15.12
CA CYS A 232 30.72 3.23 -15.69
C CYS A 232 31.81 2.66 -14.78
N ALA A 233 32.65 3.52 -14.20
CA ALA A 233 33.76 3.11 -13.34
C ALA A 233 33.27 2.44 -12.04
N ASP A 234 32.28 3.03 -11.39
CA ASP A 234 31.66 2.50 -10.17
C ASP A 234 30.98 1.16 -10.43
N ALA A 235 30.07 1.12 -11.42
CA ALA A 235 29.38 -0.11 -11.80
C ALA A 235 30.36 -1.26 -12.11
N ALA A 236 31.47 -0.95 -12.79
CA ALA A 236 32.46 -1.96 -13.20
C ALA A 236 33.38 -2.45 -12.08
N HIS A 237 33.38 -1.83 -10.90
CA HIS A 237 34.24 -2.26 -9.80
C HIS A 237 33.69 -3.50 -9.08
N ILE A 238 33.71 -4.64 -9.77
CA ILE A 238 33.22 -5.94 -9.28
C ILE A 238 34.39 -6.92 -9.14
N ASN A 239 35.04 -6.96 -7.98
CA ASN A 239 36.20 -7.82 -7.74
C ASN A 239 36.44 -8.14 -6.25
N GLN A 240 37.49 -8.91 -5.98
CA GLN A 240 37.91 -9.29 -4.63
C GLN A 240 38.34 -8.10 -3.75
N GLY A 241 38.68 -6.94 -4.32
CA GLY A 241 38.96 -5.72 -3.56
C GLY A 241 37.75 -5.25 -2.75
N ARG A 242 36.54 -5.47 -3.28
CA ARG A 242 35.27 -5.21 -2.56
C ARG A 242 34.94 -6.27 -1.50
N ALA A 243 35.58 -7.44 -1.54
CA ALA A 243 35.41 -8.48 -0.53
C ALA A 243 36.71 -9.29 -0.33
N PRO A 244 37.74 -8.70 0.32
CA PRO A 244 39.05 -9.33 0.46
C PRO A 244 38.97 -10.67 1.19
N LEU A 245 39.75 -11.66 0.77
CA LEU A 245 39.62 -13.05 1.23
C LEU A 245 39.65 -13.20 2.76
N PHE A 246 40.61 -12.54 3.43
CA PHE A 246 40.73 -12.64 4.88
C PHE A 246 39.58 -11.93 5.59
N LEU A 247 39.15 -10.77 5.09
CA LEU A 247 38.02 -10.02 5.64
C LEU A 247 36.67 -10.74 5.42
N TYR A 248 36.53 -11.45 4.31
CA TYR A 248 35.41 -12.33 4.03
C TYR A 248 35.34 -13.48 5.04
N ALA A 249 36.49 -14.07 5.42
CA ALA A 249 36.56 -15.12 6.43
C ALA A 249 36.33 -14.63 7.87
N LEU A 250 36.74 -13.39 8.18
CA LEU A 250 36.71 -12.82 9.53
C LEU A 250 35.30 -12.45 10.00
N ILE A 251 34.53 -11.79 9.14
CA ILE A 251 33.23 -11.24 9.52
C ILE A 251 32.13 -12.24 9.10
N LYS A 252 31.30 -12.62 10.06
CA LYS A 252 30.18 -13.55 9.84
C LYS A 252 28.95 -12.78 9.35
N ARG A 253 28.44 -13.13 8.17
CA ARG A 253 27.21 -12.55 7.58
C ARG A 253 26.19 -13.64 7.26
N GLN A 254 24.94 -13.23 7.07
CA GLN A 254 23.83 -14.09 6.65
C GLN A 254 22.98 -13.38 5.59
N GLY A 255 22.14 -14.15 4.89
CA GLY A 255 21.19 -13.66 3.88
C GLY A 255 21.87 -12.89 2.75
N VAL A 256 21.18 -11.86 2.26
CA VAL A 256 21.58 -11.04 1.09
C VAL A 256 23.01 -10.50 1.22
N SER A 257 23.41 -10.02 2.40
CA SER A 257 24.78 -9.53 2.63
C SER A 257 25.84 -10.60 2.34
N LEU A 258 25.62 -11.84 2.79
CA LEU A 258 26.54 -12.94 2.52
C LEU A 258 26.65 -13.24 1.03
N ASP A 259 25.54 -13.17 0.29
CA ASP A 259 25.50 -13.43 -1.15
C ASP A 259 26.28 -12.36 -1.93
N HIS A 260 26.13 -11.07 -1.60
CA HIS A 260 26.93 -9.99 -2.18
C HIS A 260 28.42 -10.14 -1.90
N TRP A 261 28.81 -10.47 -0.66
CA TRP A 261 30.22 -10.70 -0.32
C TRP A 261 30.80 -11.91 -1.07
N LYS A 262 30.03 -12.99 -1.15
CA LYS A 262 30.44 -14.21 -1.86
C LYS A 262 30.59 -13.97 -3.37
N ALA A 263 29.69 -13.19 -3.96
CA ALA A 263 29.77 -12.76 -5.35
C ALA A 263 31.07 -11.98 -5.59
N GLN A 264 31.26 -10.85 -4.88
CA GLN A 264 32.45 -9.99 -5.01
C GLN A 264 33.75 -10.75 -4.78
N ASN A 265 33.83 -11.59 -3.74
CA ASN A 265 35.02 -12.38 -3.43
C ASN A 265 35.38 -13.40 -4.52
N ARG A 266 34.42 -13.86 -5.31
CA ARG A 266 34.67 -14.82 -6.39
C ARG A 266 35.04 -14.17 -7.71
N MET A 267 34.62 -12.93 -7.93
CA MET A 267 34.86 -12.17 -9.15
C MET A 267 36.31 -11.68 -9.23
N MET A 268 36.94 -11.81 -10.40
CA MET A 268 38.33 -11.39 -10.63
C MET A 268 38.47 -9.94 -11.12
N GLY A 269 37.37 -9.23 -11.38
CA GLY A 269 37.39 -7.85 -11.88
C GLY A 269 37.27 -7.70 -13.38
N PRO A 270 37.10 -6.45 -13.83
CA PRO A 270 37.04 -6.13 -15.26
C PRO A 270 38.42 -6.37 -15.89
N SER A 271 38.44 -7.14 -16.97
CA SER A 271 39.62 -7.28 -17.82
C SER A 271 39.22 -7.12 -19.27
N LEU A 272 40.06 -6.44 -20.05
CA LEU A 272 39.89 -6.41 -21.50
C LEU A 272 40.03 -7.84 -22.06
N ASP A 273 39.18 -8.16 -23.02
CA ASP A 273 39.20 -9.44 -23.69
C ASP A 273 40.43 -9.54 -24.59
N ALA A 274 41.38 -10.41 -24.22
CA ALA A 274 42.57 -10.66 -25.03
C ALA A 274 42.24 -11.22 -26.42
N GLY A 275 41.05 -11.82 -26.59
CA GLY A 275 40.55 -12.30 -27.87
C GLY A 275 39.88 -11.22 -28.74
N ASP A 276 39.73 -9.99 -28.24
CA ASP A 276 39.17 -8.85 -28.99
C ASP A 276 40.30 -7.87 -29.39
N PRO A 277 40.79 -7.91 -30.64
CA PRO A 277 41.85 -7.01 -31.11
C PRO A 277 41.48 -5.54 -31.03
N SER A 278 40.19 -5.21 -31.08
CA SER A 278 39.70 -3.83 -30.96
C SER A 278 39.74 -3.30 -29.53
N ARG A 279 39.96 -4.17 -28.54
CA ARG A 279 39.91 -3.86 -27.10
C ARG A 279 38.58 -3.22 -26.68
N ALA A 280 37.51 -3.47 -27.44
CA ALA A 280 36.17 -2.93 -27.20
C ALA A 280 35.32 -3.79 -26.25
N THR A 281 35.85 -4.92 -25.79
CA THR A 281 35.14 -5.87 -24.92
C THR A 281 35.84 -6.00 -23.57
N VAL A 282 35.07 -5.85 -22.50
CA VAL A 282 35.48 -6.25 -21.15
C VAL A 282 34.82 -7.58 -20.79
N LEU A 283 35.49 -8.41 -20.00
CA LEU A 283 34.96 -9.66 -19.48
C LEU A 283 35.24 -9.79 -17.99
N TYR A 284 34.37 -10.54 -17.31
CA TYR A 284 34.49 -10.91 -15.90
C TYR A 284 34.61 -12.42 -15.78
N THR A 285 35.50 -12.89 -14.91
CA THR A 285 35.65 -14.32 -14.62
C THR A 285 35.51 -14.60 -13.13
N SER A 286 35.03 -15.81 -12.81
CA SER A 286 35.02 -16.32 -11.45
C SER A 286 36.29 -17.12 -11.17
N SER A 287 36.98 -16.79 -10.07
CA SER A 287 38.17 -17.52 -9.58
C SER A 287 37.92 -19.00 -9.31
N ARG A 288 36.70 -19.37 -8.90
CA ARG A 288 36.24 -20.74 -8.63
C ARG A 288 34.76 -20.88 -9.00
N PRO A 289 34.27 -22.09 -9.31
CA PRO A 289 32.87 -22.27 -9.67
C PRO A 289 31.92 -22.00 -8.51
N PHE A 290 30.71 -21.56 -8.84
CA PHE A 290 29.60 -21.46 -7.91
C PHE A 290 28.89 -22.80 -7.77
N LYS A 291 28.80 -23.32 -6.54
CA LYS A 291 28.00 -24.53 -6.23
C LYS A 291 26.52 -24.17 -6.18
N GLU A 292 25.65 -25.17 -6.20
CA GLU A 292 24.19 -24.96 -6.10
C GLU A 292 23.79 -24.14 -4.86
N ALA A 293 24.44 -24.41 -3.71
CA ALA A 293 24.24 -23.63 -2.47
C ALA A 293 24.69 -22.16 -2.57
N ASP A 294 25.35 -21.76 -3.66
CA ASP A 294 25.78 -20.40 -3.94
C ASP A 294 24.98 -19.74 -5.07
N ALA A 295 23.84 -20.33 -5.47
CA ALA A 295 23.03 -19.84 -6.58
C ALA A 295 22.63 -18.37 -6.42
N ALA A 296 22.21 -17.95 -5.21
CA ALA A 296 21.87 -16.55 -4.92
C ALA A 296 23.06 -15.60 -5.19
N ALA A 297 24.26 -15.95 -4.73
CA ALA A 297 25.47 -15.16 -5.01
C ALA A 297 25.85 -15.15 -6.50
N TRP A 298 25.58 -16.22 -7.25
CA TRP A 298 25.79 -16.22 -8.70
C TRP A 298 24.83 -15.25 -9.40
N TRP A 299 23.56 -15.20 -8.99
CA TRP A 299 22.59 -14.23 -9.51
C TRP A 299 22.99 -12.80 -9.19
N VAL A 300 23.49 -12.51 -7.99
CA VAL A 300 24.06 -11.20 -7.65
C VAL A 300 25.21 -10.82 -8.58
N ALA A 301 26.11 -11.76 -8.92
CA ALA A 301 27.19 -11.51 -9.86
C ALA A 301 26.67 -11.29 -11.30
N TYR A 302 25.66 -12.06 -11.73
CA TYR A 302 25.01 -11.90 -13.03
C TYR A 302 24.37 -10.51 -13.16
N ASP A 303 23.57 -10.09 -12.18
CA ASP A 303 22.89 -8.80 -12.16
C ASP A 303 23.90 -7.64 -12.19
N ALA A 304 25.00 -7.76 -11.43
CA ALA A 304 26.06 -6.76 -11.44
C ALA A 304 26.73 -6.64 -12.83
N VAL A 305 27.05 -7.77 -13.48
CA VAL A 305 27.61 -7.78 -14.84
C VAL A 305 26.63 -7.19 -15.86
N TRP A 306 25.32 -7.43 -15.69
CA TRP A 306 24.29 -6.86 -16.53
C TRP A 306 24.18 -5.33 -16.36
N VAL A 307 24.22 -4.83 -15.12
CA VAL A 307 24.24 -3.38 -14.83
C VAL A 307 25.43 -2.70 -15.49
N VAL A 308 26.63 -3.29 -15.42
CA VAL A 308 27.82 -2.76 -16.13
C VAL A 308 27.57 -2.63 -17.62
N ALA A 309 26.95 -3.64 -18.23
CA ALA A 309 26.66 -3.63 -19.66
C ALA A 309 25.68 -2.50 -20.02
N GLN A 310 24.64 -2.30 -19.21
CA GLN A 310 23.66 -1.23 -19.42
C GLN A 310 24.29 0.16 -19.25
N GLU A 311 25.09 0.38 -18.21
CA GLU A 311 25.76 1.67 -17.98
C GLU A 311 26.73 2.04 -19.11
N ILE A 312 27.51 1.07 -19.61
CA ILE A 312 28.43 1.28 -20.74
C ILE A 312 27.67 1.61 -22.02
N ASP A 313 26.60 0.86 -22.33
CA ASP A 313 25.81 1.06 -23.56
C ASP A 313 25.14 2.44 -23.54
N SER A 314 24.45 2.73 -22.44
CA SER A 314 23.75 3.99 -22.19
C SER A 314 24.68 5.21 -22.22
N SER A 315 25.84 5.12 -21.54
CA SER A 315 26.81 6.21 -21.51
C SER A 315 27.41 6.46 -22.90
N ASN A 316 27.76 5.40 -23.63
CA ASN A 316 28.27 5.54 -24.99
C ASN A 316 27.22 6.11 -25.95
N GLU A 317 25.95 5.71 -25.83
CA GLU A 317 24.87 6.29 -26.61
C GLU A 317 24.75 7.80 -26.35
N LEU A 318 24.75 8.22 -25.09
CA LEU A 318 24.69 9.64 -24.72
C LEU A 318 25.89 10.44 -25.26
N LEU A 319 27.11 9.92 -25.08
CA LEU A 319 28.33 10.56 -25.60
C LEU A 319 28.30 10.68 -27.13
N ARG A 320 27.85 9.64 -27.83
CA ARG A 320 27.69 9.63 -29.29
C ARG A 320 26.68 10.65 -29.77
N LEU A 321 25.52 10.74 -29.11
CA LEU A 321 24.46 11.71 -29.46
C LEU A 321 24.92 13.16 -29.29
N ARG A 322 25.75 13.45 -28.30
CA ARG A 322 26.32 14.79 -28.07
C ARG A 322 27.40 15.17 -29.09
N ASN A 323 28.05 14.18 -29.73
CA ASN A 323 28.99 14.33 -30.84
C ASN A 323 30.07 15.41 -30.62
N ARG A 324 30.86 15.27 -29.54
CA ARG A 324 31.94 16.21 -29.17
C ARG A 324 33.31 15.57 -29.27
N ALA A 325 34.25 16.26 -29.91
CA ALA A 325 35.63 15.78 -30.05
C ALA A 325 36.36 15.59 -28.71
N SER A 326 36.05 16.43 -27.71
CA SER A 326 36.60 16.35 -26.34
C SER A 326 35.98 15.24 -25.49
N SER A 327 34.89 14.64 -25.96
CA SER A 327 34.06 13.67 -25.22
C SER A 327 33.64 12.52 -26.14
N PRO A 328 34.62 11.79 -26.73
CA PRO A 328 34.30 10.65 -27.56
C PRO A 328 33.65 9.56 -26.73
N GLU A 329 33.04 8.59 -27.39
CA GLU A 329 32.61 7.35 -26.73
C GLU A 329 33.83 6.62 -26.12
N PHE A 330 33.58 5.82 -25.09
CA PHE A 330 34.61 5.02 -24.42
C PHE A 330 35.17 3.92 -25.34
N ALA A 331 36.40 3.48 -25.07
CA ALA A 331 37.01 2.38 -25.81
C ALA A 331 36.21 1.07 -25.67
N VAL A 332 35.76 0.77 -24.44
CA VAL A 332 34.90 -0.38 -24.19
C VAL A 332 33.47 -0.09 -24.63
N LYS A 333 32.90 -1.02 -25.41
CA LYS A 333 31.56 -0.97 -25.99
C LYS A 333 30.60 -2.02 -25.46
N ARG A 334 31.12 -3.13 -24.92
CA ARG A 334 30.31 -4.27 -24.50
C ARG A 334 30.96 -5.09 -23.39
N VAL A 335 30.12 -5.83 -22.67
CA VAL A 335 30.55 -6.81 -21.66
C VAL A 335 30.29 -8.22 -22.18
N LYS A 336 31.32 -9.07 -22.19
CA LYS A 336 31.26 -10.42 -22.76
C LYS A 336 30.29 -11.31 -21.97
N GLY A 337 29.30 -11.88 -22.65
CA GLY A 337 28.33 -12.80 -22.06
C GLY A 337 27.18 -12.16 -21.27
N ALA A 338 27.16 -10.83 -21.07
CA ALA A 338 26.15 -10.17 -20.24
C ALA A 338 24.70 -10.35 -20.72
N ALA A 339 24.49 -10.52 -22.04
CA ALA A 339 23.17 -10.67 -22.63
C ALA A 339 22.58 -12.10 -22.52
N SER A 340 23.33 -13.09 -22.03
CA SER A 340 22.89 -14.48 -21.98
C SER A 340 23.42 -15.19 -20.75
N THR A 341 22.52 -15.73 -19.93
CA THR A 341 22.90 -16.54 -18.76
C THR A 341 23.79 -17.71 -19.17
N VAL A 342 23.44 -18.38 -20.28
CA VAL A 342 24.20 -19.51 -20.82
C VAL A 342 25.61 -19.09 -21.23
N GLU A 343 25.77 -17.98 -21.96
CA GLU A 343 27.10 -17.50 -22.33
C GLU A 343 27.91 -17.06 -21.11
N LEU A 344 27.27 -16.43 -20.12
CA LEU A 344 27.96 -15.97 -18.92
C LEU A 344 28.50 -17.14 -18.08
N THR A 345 27.85 -18.31 -18.06
CA THR A 345 28.37 -19.49 -17.33
C THR A 345 29.75 -19.95 -17.78
N LYS A 346 30.15 -19.64 -19.02
CA LYS A 346 31.50 -19.94 -19.53
C LYS A 346 32.59 -19.17 -18.78
N TYR A 347 32.24 -18.01 -18.22
CA TYR A 347 33.16 -17.12 -17.51
C TYR A 347 32.88 -17.09 -16.00
N LEU A 348 31.60 -17.04 -15.60
CA LEU A 348 31.11 -17.22 -14.24
C LEU A 348 30.71 -18.68 -14.03
N ARG A 349 31.73 -19.50 -13.79
CA ARG A 349 31.64 -20.97 -13.78
C ARG A 349 30.68 -21.45 -12.68
N VAL A 350 29.94 -22.51 -12.98
CA VAL A 350 29.04 -23.20 -12.05
C VAL A 350 29.44 -24.67 -11.91
N GLU A 351 29.09 -25.31 -10.79
CA GLU A 351 29.41 -26.71 -10.50
C GLU A 351 28.14 -27.47 -10.06
N GLY A 352 27.71 -28.43 -10.87
CA GLY A 352 26.59 -29.32 -10.53
C GLY A 352 25.19 -28.75 -10.79
N TRP A 353 25.07 -27.55 -11.37
CA TRP A 353 23.79 -26.92 -11.70
C TRP A 353 23.94 -25.98 -12.91
N THR A 354 22.81 -25.63 -13.51
CA THR A 354 22.74 -24.65 -14.61
C THR A 354 21.77 -23.54 -14.23
N PRO A 355 22.20 -22.26 -14.27
CA PRO A 355 21.31 -21.14 -14.06
C PRO A 355 20.17 -21.13 -15.08
N CYS A 356 18.93 -21.11 -14.58
CA CYS A 356 17.74 -21.05 -15.40
C CYS A 356 16.97 -19.77 -15.06
N ASN A 357 16.97 -18.79 -15.96
CA ASN A 357 16.16 -17.57 -15.82
C ASN A 357 14.72 -17.81 -16.32
N ALA A 358 14.10 -18.91 -15.87
CA ALA A 358 12.71 -19.20 -16.16
C ALA A 358 11.84 -18.41 -15.18
N LYS A 359 11.23 -17.32 -15.65
CA LYS A 359 10.17 -16.64 -14.92
C LYS A 359 8.86 -17.40 -15.15
N PRO A 360 8.00 -17.58 -14.14
CA PRO A 360 6.64 -18.10 -14.34
C PRO A 360 5.97 -17.27 -15.44
N HIS A 361 5.64 -17.93 -16.55
CA HIS A 361 5.04 -17.25 -17.68
C HIS A 361 3.53 -17.33 -17.56
N VAL A 362 2.89 -16.19 -17.31
CA VAL A 362 1.44 -16.08 -17.44
C VAL A 362 1.14 -15.86 -18.92
N SER A 363 0.79 -16.94 -19.62
CA SER A 363 0.49 -16.92 -21.06
C SER A 363 -0.79 -16.16 -21.40
N ASN A 364 -1.73 -16.08 -20.44
CA ASN A 364 -3.00 -15.39 -20.61
C ASN A 364 -3.34 -14.54 -19.37
N VAL A 365 -2.76 -13.34 -19.33
CA VAL A 365 -3.02 -12.38 -18.25
C VAL A 365 -4.48 -11.90 -18.25
N GLU A 366 -5.14 -11.86 -19.41
CA GLU A 366 -6.55 -11.50 -19.49
C GLU A 366 -7.45 -12.52 -18.75
N SER A 367 -7.18 -13.82 -18.94
CA SER A 367 -7.86 -14.88 -18.17
C SER A 367 -7.55 -14.77 -16.69
N LEU A 368 -6.29 -14.55 -16.31
CA LEU A 368 -5.90 -14.40 -14.91
C LEU A 368 -6.64 -13.25 -14.23
N VAL A 369 -6.74 -12.10 -14.91
CA VAL A 369 -7.46 -10.93 -14.40
C VAL A 369 -8.97 -11.19 -14.31
N LYS A 370 -9.56 -11.85 -15.31
CA LYS A 370 -10.98 -12.25 -15.27
C LYS A 370 -11.26 -13.23 -14.13
N GLU A 371 -10.37 -14.18 -13.89
CA GLU A 371 -10.51 -15.24 -12.88
C GLU A 371 -10.24 -14.75 -11.45
N LEU A 372 -9.29 -13.82 -11.26
CA LEU A 372 -8.87 -13.38 -9.93
C LEU A 372 -9.34 -11.97 -9.55
N GLY A 373 -9.69 -11.11 -10.51
CA GLY A 373 -10.13 -9.72 -10.28
C GLY A 373 -11.57 -9.41 -10.72
N GLY A 374 -12.24 -10.35 -11.39
CA GLY A 374 -13.57 -10.17 -11.99
C GLY A 374 -14.70 -10.99 -11.34
N GLU A 375 -15.61 -11.50 -12.16
CA GLU A 375 -16.80 -12.26 -11.73
C GLU A 375 -16.50 -13.47 -10.85
N MET A 376 -15.34 -14.11 -11.00
CA MET A 376 -14.98 -15.27 -10.18
C MET A 376 -14.56 -14.87 -8.76
N LEU A 377 -13.96 -13.69 -8.59
CA LEU A 377 -13.71 -13.12 -7.26
C LEU A 377 -15.02 -12.62 -6.66
N TYR A 378 -15.81 -11.82 -7.36
CA TYR A 378 -16.99 -11.17 -6.75
C TYR A 378 -18.31 -11.96 -6.85
N GLY A 379 -18.28 -13.12 -7.53
CA GLY A 379 -19.45 -13.92 -7.86
C GLY A 379 -20.18 -13.41 -9.11
N LYS A 380 -20.93 -14.30 -9.77
CA LYS A 380 -21.93 -13.91 -10.75
C LYS A 380 -23.12 -13.32 -10.01
N GLY A 381 -23.27 -12.01 -10.08
CA GLY A 381 -24.36 -11.28 -9.42
C GLY A 381 -25.31 -10.61 -10.40
N SER A 382 -26.31 -9.91 -9.87
CA SER A 382 -27.18 -9.05 -10.65
C SER A 382 -26.39 -7.88 -11.28
N PRO A 383 -26.97 -7.18 -12.26
CA PRO A 383 -26.45 -5.90 -12.75
C PRO A 383 -26.10 -4.90 -11.63
N ALA A 384 -26.97 -4.77 -10.62
CA ALA A 384 -26.74 -3.88 -9.48
C ALA A 384 -25.57 -4.33 -8.60
N HIS A 385 -25.39 -5.64 -8.41
CA HIS A 385 -24.24 -6.18 -7.67
C HIS A 385 -22.92 -5.86 -8.36
N VAL A 386 -22.83 -6.12 -9.68
CA VAL A 386 -21.64 -5.83 -10.49
C VAL A 386 -21.31 -4.34 -10.48
N LEU A 387 -22.33 -3.50 -10.66
CA LEU A 387 -22.17 -2.05 -10.65
C LEU A 387 -21.73 -1.53 -9.28
N GLY A 388 -22.37 -2.00 -8.20
CA GLY A 388 -22.08 -1.60 -6.83
C GLY A 388 -20.66 -1.95 -6.39
N ILE A 389 -20.18 -3.16 -6.69
CA ILE A 389 -18.80 -3.56 -6.38
C ILE A 389 -17.79 -2.71 -7.14
N THR A 390 -18.01 -2.52 -8.44
CA THR A 390 -17.03 -1.81 -9.26
C THR A 390 -16.92 -0.35 -8.86
N LEU A 391 -18.07 0.30 -8.62
CA LEU A 391 -18.08 1.66 -8.10
C LEU A 391 -17.48 1.76 -6.70
N ARG A 392 -17.68 0.76 -5.84
CA ARG A 392 -17.02 0.69 -4.54
C ARG A 392 -15.49 0.68 -4.69
N GLU A 393 -14.93 -0.16 -5.56
CA GLU A 393 -13.48 -0.18 -5.76
C GLU A 393 -12.96 1.16 -6.34
N MET A 394 -13.66 1.74 -7.32
CA MET A 394 -13.28 3.03 -7.90
C MET A 394 -13.36 4.18 -6.89
N ILE A 395 -14.46 4.28 -6.13
CA ILE A 395 -14.69 5.34 -5.13
C ILE A 395 -13.72 5.19 -3.95
N GLN A 396 -13.43 3.97 -3.49
CA GLN A 396 -12.47 3.77 -2.40
C GLN A 396 -11.03 4.07 -2.82
N ASN A 397 -10.66 3.81 -4.08
CA ASN A 397 -9.37 4.25 -4.61
C ASN A 397 -9.28 5.79 -4.70
N ALA A 398 -10.35 6.44 -5.16
CA ALA A 398 -10.46 7.91 -5.16
C ALA A 398 -10.38 8.50 -3.75
N ARG A 399 -11.07 7.88 -2.78
CA ARG A 399 -10.98 8.24 -1.35
C ARG A 399 -9.55 8.11 -0.86
N ASP A 400 -8.87 6.99 -1.13
CA ASP A 400 -7.50 6.78 -0.65
C ASP A 400 -6.55 7.85 -1.22
N ALA A 401 -6.72 8.25 -2.48
CA ALA A 401 -5.96 9.35 -3.08
C ALA A 401 -6.26 10.71 -2.41
N ILE A 402 -7.52 10.99 -2.07
CA ILE A 402 -7.93 12.22 -1.37
C ILE A 402 -7.36 12.27 0.04
N VAL A 403 -7.54 11.19 0.81
CA VAL A 403 -7.07 11.12 2.19
C VAL A 403 -5.54 11.12 2.23
N ALA A 404 -4.84 10.50 1.27
CA ALA A 404 -3.40 10.65 1.15
C ALA A 404 -2.98 12.12 0.97
N ARG A 405 -3.73 12.88 0.16
CA ARG A 405 -3.44 14.30 -0.09
C ARG A 405 -3.58 15.14 1.18
N THR A 406 -4.53 14.87 2.07
CA THR A 406 -4.71 15.68 3.30
C THR A 406 -3.50 15.62 4.24
N PHE A 407 -2.65 14.59 4.14
CA PHE A 407 -1.41 14.47 4.92
C PHE A 407 -0.22 15.21 4.28
N VAL A 408 -0.25 15.46 2.98
CA VAL A 408 0.82 16.17 2.25
C VAL A 408 0.48 17.63 1.95
N ASP A 409 -0.81 17.99 1.96
CA ASP A 409 -1.35 19.32 1.68
C ASP A 409 -2.32 19.72 2.81
N PRO A 410 -1.80 20.19 3.97
CA PRO A 410 -2.62 20.50 5.14
C PRO A 410 -3.71 21.53 4.84
N GLY A 411 -4.96 21.24 5.24
CA GLY A 411 -6.12 22.10 4.98
C GLY A 411 -6.82 21.83 3.63
N PHE A 412 -6.33 20.86 2.86
CA PHE A 412 -7.04 20.37 1.67
C PHE A 412 -8.34 19.66 2.04
N GLU A 413 -9.42 20.01 1.34
CA GLU A 413 -10.70 19.30 1.37
C GLU A 413 -10.97 18.65 0.01
N GLY A 414 -11.12 17.32 0.02
CA GLY A 414 -11.38 16.55 -1.19
C GLY A 414 -12.87 16.35 -1.49
N GLU A 415 -13.16 16.04 -2.75
CA GLU A 415 -14.50 15.62 -3.20
C GLU A 415 -14.35 14.60 -4.32
N ILE A 416 -15.23 13.60 -4.31
CA ILE A 416 -15.36 12.61 -5.37
C ILE A 416 -16.56 12.97 -6.23
N VAL A 417 -16.41 12.94 -7.56
CA VAL A 417 -17.52 13.12 -8.50
C VAL A 417 -17.73 11.85 -9.30
N VAL A 418 -18.91 11.26 -9.19
CA VAL A 418 -19.35 10.15 -10.03
C VAL A 418 -20.22 10.70 -11.15
N SER A 419 -19.87 10.45 -12.40
CA SER A 419 -20.65 10.95 -13.55
C SER A 419 -21.09 9.84 -14.49
N LEU A 420 -22.30 9.97 -15.03
CA LEU A 420 -22.79 9.18 -16.17
C LEU A 420 -23.03 10.15 -17.34
N SER A 421 -22.25 10.00 -18.40
CA SER A 421 -22.35 10.81 -19.62
C SER A 421 -22.59 9.94 -20.85
N GLU A 422 -23.08 10.56 -21.92
CA GLU A 422 -23.27 9.90 -23.21
C GLU A 422 -22.40 10.57 -24.27
N ILE A 423 -21.47 9.80 -24.85
CA ILE A 423 -20.53 10.25 -25.86
C ILE A 423 -20.74 9.36 -27.09
N ASN A 424 -21.15 9.95 -28.22
CA ASN A 424 -21.40 9.22 -29.46
C ASN A 424 -22.38 8.04 -29.31
N GLN A 425 -23.48 8.21 -28.55
CA GLN A 425 -24.45 7.15 -28.22
C GLN A 425 -23.90 6.01 -27.34
N GLU A 426 -22.68 6.15 -26.82
CA GLU A 426 -22.09 5.24 -25.86
C GLU A 426 -22.13 5.87 -24.47
N LYS A 427 -22.57 5.10 -23.47
CA LYS A 427 -22.63 5.56 -22.09
C LYS A 427 -21.31 5.33 -21.39
N TRP A 428 -20.85 6.34 -20.67
CA TRP A 428 -19.61 6.33 -19.91
C TRP A 428 -19.89 6.66 -18.46
N ILE A 429 -19.43 5.78 -17.56
CA ILE A 429 -19.42 6.06 -16.13
C ILE A 429 -18.01 6.45 -15.72
N SER A 430 -17.88 7.55 -14.98
CA SER A 430 -16.59 8.06 -14.53
C SER A 430 -16.59 8.32 -13.04
N VAL A 431 -15.44 8.09 -12.40
CA VAL A 431 -15.15 8.53 -11.04
C VAL A 431 -13.96 9.49 -11.11
N GLU A 432 -14.17 10.71 -10.62
CA GLU A 432 -13.19 11.77 -10.56
C GLU A 432 -12.83 12.07 -9.10
N ASP A 433 -11.55 12.31 -8.85
CA ASP A 433 -11.06 12.79 -7.56
C ASP A 433 -10.05 13.92 -7.74
N ASN A 434 -9.95 14.75 -6.71
CA ASN A 434 -8.97 15.82 -6.59
C ASN A 434 -7.84 15.44 -5.61
N GLY A 435 -7.60 14.14 -5.43
CA GLY A 435 -6.59 13.61 -4.52
C GLY A 435 -5.16 13.79 -5.03
N ILE A 436 -4.27 12.94 -4.54
CA ILE A 436 -2.83 13.10 -4.73
C ILE A 436 -2.38 12.90 -6.20
N GLY A 437 -3.16 12.16 -6.99
CA GLY A 437 -2.85 11.88 -8.39
C GLY A 437 -1.74 10.85 -8.60
N MET A 438 -1.37 10.61 -9.86
CA MET A 438 -0.37 9.61 -10.24
C MET A 438 0.65 10.15 -11.23
N SER A 439 1.92 9.76 -11.05
CA SER A 439 2.98 9.95 -12.03
C SER A 439 2.89 8.90 -13.15
N ARG A 440 3.66 9.09 -14.22
CA ARG A 440 3.83 8.06 -15.27
C ARG A 440 4.34 6.74 -14.70
N ALA A 441 5.26 6.79 -13.73
CA ALA A 441 5.82 5.59 -13.10
C ALA A 441 4.74 4.82 -12.32
N VAL A 442 3.89 5.52 -11.57
CA VAL A 442 2.76 4.90 -10.86
C VAL A 442 1.77 4.27 -11.84
N MET A 443 1.40 4.98 -12.92
CA MET A 443 0.43 4.51 -13.92
C MET A 443 0.92 3.32 -14.76
N THR A 444 2.23 3.20 -14.99
CA THR A 444 2.82 2.11 -15.81
C THR A 444 3.43 0.98 -14.99
N GLY A 445 3.57 1.17 -13.68
CA GLY A 445 4.02 0.15 -12.73
C GLY A 445 2.89 -0.25 -11.77
N PRO A 446 2.87 0.25 -10.51
CA PRO A 446 1.94 -0.20 -9.46
C PRO A 446 0.45 -0.22 -9.79
N LEU A 447 -0.05 0.69 -10.65
CA LEU A 447 -1.46 0.65 -11.08
C LEU A 447 -1.80 -0.64 -11.87
N LEU A 448 -0.83 -1.15 -12.63
CA LEU A 448 -0.95 -2.31 -13.50
C LEU A 448 -0.30 -3.57 -12.90
N ASP A 449 0.20 -3.48 -11.67
CA ASP A 449 0.79 -4.61 -10.98
C ASP A 449 -0.29 -5.42 -10.27
N PHE A 450 -0.48 -6.66 -10.72
CA PHE A 450 -1.53 -7.52 -10.20
C PHE A 450 -1.12 -8.10 -8.83
N GLY A 451 -1.74 -7.62 -7.76
CA GLY A 451 -1.51 -8.11 -6.40
C GLY A 451 -0.61 -7.23 -5.54
N ASN A 452 0.00 -6.17 -6.11
CA ASN A 452 0.79 -5.20 -5.36
C ASN A 452 0.11 -3.82 -5.40
N SER A 453 -0.27 -3.31 -4.23
CA SER A 453 -0.82 -1.96 -4.12
C SER A 453 0.30 -0.91 -4.10
N PHE A 454 0.09 0.23 -4.78
CA PHE A 454 0.98 1.40 -4.70
C PHE A 454 1.31 1.78 -3.26
N TRP A 455 0.34 1.75 -2.34
CA TRP A 455 0.51 2.12 -0.93
C TRP A 455 1.54 1.24 -0.18
N LYS A 456 1.78 0.01 -0.67
CA LYS A 456 2.79 -0.91 -0.13
C LYS A 456 4.09 -0.93 -0.93
N SER A 457 4.09 -0.35 -2.13
CA SER A 457 5.26 -0.34 -3.01
C SER A 457 6.38 0.54 -2.44
N SER A 458 7.63 0.25 -2.79
CA SER A 458 8.77 1.12 -2.47
C SER A 458 8.66 2.50 -3.12
N LEU A 459 7.95 2.59 -4.26
CA LEU A 459 7.75 3.83 -5.01
C LEU A 459 6.99 4.90 -4.20
N LEU A 460 6.22 4.51 -3.17
CA LEU A 460 5.52 5.46 -2.30
C LEU A 460 6.50 6.47 -1.65
N GLN A 461 7.66 6.01 -1.20
CA GLN A 461 8.63 6.84 -0.49
C GLN A 461 9.24 7.91 -1.39
N SER A 462 9.49 7.58 -2.66
CA SER A 462 10.03 8.54 -3.63
C SER A 462 8.96 9.48 -4.20
N GLU A 463 7.72 9.02 -4.36
CA GLU A 463 6.63 9.84 -4.90
C GLU A 463 6.05 10.77 -3.83
N PHE A 464 5.85 10.27 -2.60
CA PHE A 464 5.23 11.02 -1.50
C PHE A 464 6.00 10.80 -0.18
N PRO A 465 7.18 11.43 -0.01
CA PRO A 465 7.98 11.32 1.20
C PRO A 465 7.19 11.70 2.47
N GLY A 466 7.24 10.86 3.49
CA GLY A 466 6.62 11.08 4.80
C GLY A 466 5.21 10.55 4.92
N LEU A 467 4.59 10.17 3.80
CA LEU A 467 3.22 9.67 3.81
C LEU A 467 3.12 8.31 4.50
N ARG A 468 4.14 7.45 4.39
CA ARG A 468 4.14 6.10 5.00
C ARG A 468 4.22 6.18 6.53
N SER A 469 5.08 7.05 7.04
CA SER A 469 5.23 7.28 8.48
C SER A 469 4.11 8.11 9.11
N SER A 470 3.25 8.72 8.28
CA SER A 470 2.06 9.43 8.76
C SER A 470 0.98 8.50 9.32
N ALA A 471 -0.11 9.09 9.82
CA ALA A 471 -1.30 8.35 10.24
C ALA A 471 -2.19 7.89 9.07
N PHE A 472 -1.82 8.18 7.82
CA PHE A 472 -2.55 7.72 6.64
C PHE A 472 -2.64 6.20 6.59
N ARG A 473 -3.85 5.66 6.39
CA ARG A 473 -4.08 4.24 6.13
C ARG A 473 -5.04 4.09 4.96
N SER A 474 -4.61 3.34 3.94
CA SER A 474 -5.43 3.03 2.77
C SER A 474 -6.49 1.97 3.10
N ILE A 475 -7.67 2.09 2.50
CA ILE A 475 -8.69 1.05 2.49
C ILE A 475 -8.26 -0.08 1.54
N GLY A 476 -7.71 0.29 0.37
CA GLY A 476 -7.17 -0.66 -0.61
C GLY A 476 -5.88 -1.34 -0.12
N ARG A 477 -5.87 -2.67 -0.08
CA ARG A 477 -4.74 -3.48 0.43
C ARG A 477 -4.17 -4.54 -0.52
N PHE A 478 -4.97 -4.97 -1.50
CA PHE A 478 -4.71 -6.19 -2.28
C PHE A 478 -4.20 -5.94 -3.70
N GLY A 479 -4.23 -4.70 -4.21
CA GLY A 479 -3.68 -4.40 -5.55
C GLY A 479 -4.45 -5.04 -6.72
N ILE A 480 -5.73 -5.37 -6.54
CA ILE A 480 -6.57 -5.98 -7.59
C ILE A 480 -7.81 -5.15 -7.95
N GLY A 481 -8.14 -4.13 -7.14
CA GLY A 481 -9.38 -3.36 -7.26
C GLY A 481 -9.51 -2.55 -8.55
N PHE A 482 -8.39 -2.13 -9.16
CA PHE A 482 -8.45 -1.44 -10.46
C PHE A 482 -9.12 -2.33 -11.53
N TYR A 483 -8.80 -3.62 -11.56
CA TYR A 483 -9.27 -4.52 -12.60
C TYR A 483 -10.76 -4.84 -12.56
N SER A 484 -11.45 -4.55 -11.45
CA SER A 484 -12.92 -4.70 -11.41
C SER A 484 -13.60 -3.72 -12.37
N VAL A 485 -12.94 -2.63 -12.79
CA VAL A 485 -13.47 -1.67 -13.78
C VAL A 485 -13.89 -2.35 -15.08
N PHE A 486 -13.19 -3.42 -15.47
CA PHE A 486 -13.48 -4.17 -16.69
C PHE A 486 -14.73 -5.06 -16.58
N MET A 487 -15.31 -5.20 -15.38
CA MET A 487 -16.65 -5.79 -15.21
C MET A 487 -17.75 -4.86 -15.71
N LEU A 488 -17.49 -3.54 -15.77
CA LEU A 488 -18.43 -2.56 -16.31
C LEU A 488 -18.36 -2.50 -17.84
N GLY A 489 -17.19 -2.69 -18.43
CA GLY A 489 -17.04 -2.77 -19.89
C GLY A 489 -15.59 -2.78 -20.35
N ASP A 490 -15.43 -2.92 -21.67
CA ASP A 490 -14.12 -3.20 -22.28
C ASP A 490 -13.29 -1.94 -22.58
N SER A 491 -13.88 -0.75 -22.59
CA SER A 491 -13.16 0.49 -22.91
C SER A 491 -12.95 1.31 -21.65
N VAL A 492 -11.70 1.46 -21.21
CA VAL A 492 -11.33 2.16 -19.97
C VAL A 492 -10.29 3.23 -20.27
N GLU A 493 -10.51 4.43 -19.75
CA GLU A 493 -9.56 5.55 -19.79
C GLU A 493 -9.22 5.99 -18.37
N VAL A 494 -7.93 6.06 -18.04
CA VAL A 494 -7.42 6.61 -16.79
C VAL A 494 -6.59 7.84 -17.12
N ALA A 495 -7.10 9.02 -16.80
CA ALA A 495 -6.34 10.27 -16.89
C ALA A 495 -5.91 10.70 -15.49
N SER A 496 -4.62 10.99 -15.29
CA SER A 496 -4.13 11.43 -13.99
C SER A 496 -2.93 12.38 -14.10
N ARG A 497 -2.77 13.25 -13.10
CA ARG A 497 -1.60 14.12 -12.87
C ARG A 497 -1.37 14.26 -11.38
N GLY A 498 -0.14 14.57 -10.98
CA GLY A 498 0.14 15.04 -9.61
C GLY A 498 -0.67 16.29 -9.29
N TRP A 499 -1.17 16.39 -8.06
CA TRP A 499 -2.00 17.52 -7.62
C TRP A 499 -1.29 18.88 -7.72
N ASP A 500 0.04 18.86 -7.59
CA ASP A 500 0.96 20.01 -7.67
C ASP A 500 1.41 20.34 -9.11
N LYS A 501 0.96 19.57 -10.11
CA LYS A 501 1.37 19.72 -11.53
C LYS A 501 0.31 20.39 -12.41
N GLY A 502 0.72 20.90 -13.57
CA GLY A 502 -0.19 21.50 -14.55
C GLY A 502 -1.00 20.46 -15.32
N LEU A 503 -1.98 20.92 -16.11
CA LEU A 503 -2.74 20.03 -17.00
C LEU A 503 -1.89 19.43 -18.13
N ASP A 504 -0.80 20.11 -18.52
CA ASP A 504 0.12 19.63 -19.56
C ASP A 504 0.98 18.46 -19.08
N ASP A 505 1.11 18.26 -17.76
CA ASP A 505 1.82 17.12 -17.16
C ASP A 505 0.94 15.86 -17.05
N ALA A 506 -0.32 15.92 -17.49
CA ALA A 506 -1.23 14.81 -17.40
C ALA A 506 -0.79 13.62 -18.25
N ASN A 507 -1.06 12.43 -17.73
CA ASN A 507 -0.87 11.17 -18.42
C ASN A 507 -2.22 10.49 -18.57
N THR A 508 -2.50 9.93 -19.74
CA THR A 508 -3.76 9.22 -20.02
C THR A 508 -3.44 7.82 -20.52
N LEU A 509 -3.91 6.82 -19.77
CA LEU A 509 -3.80 5.41 -20.10
C LEU A 509 -5.12 4.91 -20.68
N VAL A 510 -5.09 4.41 -21.92
CA VAL A 510 -6.29 4.00 -22.66
C VAL A 510 -6.25 2.50 -22.94
N PHE A 511 -7.25 1.79 -22.46
CA PHE A 511 -7.56 0.40 -22.78
C PHE A 511 -8.74 0.37 -23.75
N ALA A 512 -8.46 0.18 -25.04
CA ALA A 512 -9.50 0.26 -26.07
C ALA A 512 -10.41 -0.99 -26.15
N SER A 513 -9.91 -2.15 -25.71
CA SER A 513 -10.58 -3.44 -25.87
C SER A 513 -10.16 -4.44 -24.78
N GLY A 514 -10.69 -4.24 -23.58
CA GLY A 514 -10.52 -5.09 -22.40
C GLY A 514 -9.16 -4.94 -21.72
N VAL A 515 -8.86 -5.88 -20.83
CA VAL A 515 -7.60 -5.97 -20.05
C VAL A 515 -6.40 -6.40 -20.91
N SER A 516 -6.39 -6.10 -22.21
CA SER A 516 -5.22 -6.41 -23.02
C SER A 516 -4.02 -5.60 -22.49
N LEU A 517 -2.88 -6.25 -22.28
CA LEU A 517 -1.67 -5.69 -21.67
C LEU A 517 -0.94 -4.64 -22.53
N ARG A 518 -1.60 -4.08 -23.54
CA ARG A 518 -1.03 -3.07 -24.43
C ARG A 518 -1.86 -1.79 -24.41
N PRO A 519 -2.05 -1.16 -23.23
CA PRO A 519 -2.71 0.13 -23.19
C PRO A 519 -1.88 1.18 -23.94
N ILE A 520 -2.57 2.19 -24.45
CA ILE A 520 -1.93 3.36 -25.05
C ILE A 520 -1.69 4.37 -23.94
N LEU A 521 -0.43 4.73 -23.71
CA LEU A 521 -0.07 5.85 -22.85
C LEU A 521 0.07 7.13 -23.69
N ARG A 522 -0.69 8.16 -23.34
CA ARG A 522 -0.58 9.51 -23.90
C ARG A 522 -0.06 10.46 -22.83
N HIS A 523 0.82 11.38 -23.22
CA HIS A 523 1.30 12.46 -22.37
C HIS A 523 0.81 13.80 -22.92
N GLY A 524 0.55 14.75 -22.04
CA GLY A 524 0.02 16.07 -22.38
C GLY A 524 -1.43 16.25 -21.93
N ARG A 525 -1.96 17.45 -22.19
CA ARG A 525 -3.30 17.86 -21.76
C ARG A 525 -4.38 16.85 -22.14
N SER A 526 -4.96 16.22 -21.11
CA SER A 526 -6.13 15.38 -21.28
C SER A 526 -7.36 16.22 -21.61
N ARG A 527 -8.21 15.71 -22.51
CA ARG A 527 -9.51 16.32 -22.82
C ARG A 527 -10.56 16.04 -21.73
N THR A 528 -10.32 15.03 -20.90
CA THR A 528 -11.29 14.51 -19.93
C THR A 528 -11.05 15.05 -18.51
N LEU A 529 -9.85 15.59 -18.23
CA LEU A 529 -9.42 16.06 -16.92
C LEU A 529 -9.65 17.58 -16.75
N SER A 530 -10.30 17.98 -15.64
CA SER A 530 -10.49 19.39 -15.29
C SER A 530 -9.31 19.94 -14.46
N SER A 531 -9.21 21.26 -14.31
CA SER A 531 -8.19 21.88 -13.43
C SER A 531 -8.36 21.54 -11.95
N LYS A 532 -9.57 21.11 -11.54
CA LYS A 532 -9.86 20.69 -10.16
C LYS A 532 -9.64 19.20 -9.95
N THR A 533 -9.51 18.42 -11.03
CA THR A 533 -9.39 16.95 -10.99
C THR A 533 -7.92 16.57 -11.06
N SER A 534 -7.50 15.63 -10.22
CA SER A 534 -6.17 15.01 -10.24
C SER A 534 -6.24 13.69 -10.99
N THR A 535 -7.27 12.87 -10.74
CA THR A 535 -7.50 11.59 -11.40
C THR A 535 -8.93 11.47 -11.89
N LYS A 536 -9.10 10.89 -13.08
CA LYS A 536 -10.38 10.47 -13.64
C LYS A 536 -10.25 9.07 -14.21
N VAL A 537 -11.11 8.16 -13.74
CA VAL A 537 -11.27 6.83 -14.30
C VAL A 537 -12.62 6.76 -14.99
N SER A 538 -12.62 6.52 -16.29
CA SER A 538 -13.81 6.47 -17.14
C SER A 538 -13.91 5.10 -17.79
N VAL A 539 -15.11 4.50 -17.79
CA VAL A 539 -15.37 3.23 -18.47
C VAL A 539 -16.65 3.30 -19.29
N ARG A 540 -16.59 2.78 -20.53
CA ARG A 540 -17.76 2.60 -21.37
C ARG A 540 -18.60 1.46 -20.82
N ILE A 541 -19.74 1.78 -20.23
CA ILE A 541 -20.58 0.81 -19.51
C ILE A 541 -21.31 -0.12 -20.48
N ASN A 542 -21.38 -1.40 -20.14
CA ASN A 542 -22.17 -2.39 -20.84
C ASN A 542 -23.66 -2.02 -20.72
N PRO A 543 -24.40 -1.85 -21.83
CA PRO A 543 -25.81 -1.46 -21.80
C PRO A 543 -26.70 -2.36 -20.93
N LYS A 544 -26.33 -3.63 -20.74
CA LYS A 544 -27.08 -4.57 -19.89
C LYS A 544 -27.05 -4.23 -18.40
N LEU A 545 -26.14 -3.36 -17.97
CA LEU A 545 -26.01 -2.95 -16.57
C LEU A 545 -27.00 -1.85 -16.17
N LEU A 546 -27.66 -1.22 -17.15
CA LEU A 546 -28.65 -0.16 -16.95
C LEU A 546 -29.98 -0.56 -17.61
N SER A 547 -31.11 -0.34 -16.93
CA SER A 547 -32.44 -0.68 -17.50
C SER A 547 -33.02 0.43 -18.41
N THR A 548 -32.70 1.69 -18.12
CA THR A 548 -33.03 2.92 -18.89
C THR A 548 -31.92 3.96 -18.64
N ASP A 549 -31.96 5.16 -19.25
CA ASP A 549 -30.83 6.12 -19.38
C ASP A 549 -30.01 6.46 -18.13
N SER A 550 -30.51 6.18 -16.92
CA SER A 550 -29.75 6.30 -15.66
C SER A 550 -30.29 5.44 -14.52
N GLN A 551 -31.00 4.35 -14.85
CA GLN A 551 -31.74 3.53 -13.89
C GLN A 551 -31.10 2.15 -13.71
N ILE A 552 -31.12 1.67 -12.48
CA ILE A 552 -30.52 0.41 -12.04
C ILE A 552 -31.63 -0.44 -11.42
N GLN A 553 -31.79 -1.68 -11.88
CA GLN A 553 -32.72 -2.62 -11.24
C GLN A 553 -32.06 -3.20 -10.01
N VAL A 554 -32.65 -2.92 -8.84
CA VAL A 554 -32.17 -3.42 -7.55
C VAL A 554 -33.18 -4.42 -7.02
N LYS A 555 -32.70 -5.64 -6.75
CA LYS A 555 -33.51 -6.68 -6.13
C LYS A 555 -32.95 -7.01 -4.74
N PRO A 556 -33.59 -6.53 -3.66
CA PRO A 556 -33.19 -6.90 -2.31
C PRO A 556 -33.20 -8.43 -2.13
N GLY A 557 -32.19 -8.98 -1.45
CA GLY A 557 -32.04 -10.41 -1.22
C GLY A 557 -33.03 -11.01 -0.21
N TYR A 558 -34.17 -10.36 0.04
CA TYR A 558 -35.15 -10.77 1.04
C TYR A 558 -36.43 -11.34 0.43
N MET A 559 -36.93 -12.43 1.01
CA MET A 559 -38.16 -13.07 0.57
C MET A 559 -39.36 -12.12 0.74
N GLY A 560 -40.04 -11.81 -0.36
CA GLY A 560 -41.22 -10.95 -0.38
C GLY A 560 -40.98 -9.49 -0.82
N LEU A 561 -39.73 -9.04 -0.89
CA LEU A 561 -39.41 -7.73 -1.47
C LEU A 561 -39.38 -7.80 -3.00
N GLN A 562 -40.04 -6.84 -3.65
CA GLN A 562 -40.06 -6.73 -5.09
C GLN A 562 -38.83 -5.97 -5.61
N GLU A 563 -38.43 -6.30 -6.83
CA GLU A 563 -37.42 -5.54 -7.57
C GLU A 563 -37.95 -4.14 -7.89
N PHE A 564 -37.08 -3.13 -7.82
CA PHE A 564 -37.43 -1.75 -8.12
C PHE A 564 -36.35 -1.04 -8.92
N SER A 565 -36.76 0.02 -9.63
CA SER A 565 -35.88 0.87 -10.44
C SER A 565 -35.29 2.00 -9.60
N CYS A 566 -33.98 2.03 -9.45
CA CYS A 566 -33.25 3.02 -8.68
C CYS A 566 -32.47 3.99 -9.61
N PRO A 567 -32.65 5.31 -9.50
CA PRO A 567 -31.78 6.28 -10.15
C PRO A 567 -30.34 6.17 -9.66
N LEU A 568 -29.37 6.48 -10.54
CA LEU A 568 -27.95 6.47 -10.18
C LEU A 568 -27.60 7.33 -8.95
N PRO A 569 -28.10 8.57 -8.78
CA PRO A 569 -27.78 9.38 -7.59
C PRO A 569 -28.17 8.70 -6.27
N ASP A 570 -29.36 8.09 -6.21
CA ASP A 570 -29.85 7.37 -5.02
C ASP A 570 -29.06 6.08 -4.77
N PHE A 571 -28.67 5.39 -5.86
CA PHE A 571 -27.83 4.20 -5.78
C PHE A 571 -26.46 4.52 -5.18
N ILE A 572 -25.81 5.59 -5.67
CA ILE A 572 -24.53 6.06 -5.13
C ILE A 572 -24.71 6.50 -3.68
N ALA A 573 -25.75 7.28 -3.36
CA ALA A 573 -26.01 7.76 -2.00
C ALA A 573 -26.11 6.61 -0.98
N ALA A 574 -26.74 5.49 -1.34
CA ALA A 574 -26.80 4.29 -0.50
C ALA A 574 -25.44 3.56 -0.44
N LEU A 575 -24.66 3.60 -1.52
CA LEU A 575 -23.34 2.95 -1.61
C LEU A 575 -22.25 3.68 -0.80
N VAL A 576 -22.34 4.99 -0.61
CA VAL A 576 -21.30 5.79 0.07
C VAL A 576 -21.68 6.20 1.50
N ILE A 577 -22.62 5.47 2.12
CA ILE A 577 -23.34 5.94 3.31
C ILE A 577 -22.47 6.26 4.53
N GLY A 578 -21.34 5.58 4.69
CA GLY A 578 -20.36 5.81 5.75
C GLY A 578 -19.03 6.34 5.24
N LEU A 579 -18.94 6.77 3.99
CA LEU A 579 -17.69 7.25 3.42
C LEU A 579 -17.23 8.52 4.12
N ASP A 580 -15.94 8.66 4.39
CA ASP A 580 -15.38 9.81 5.09
C ASP A 580 -15.10 11.02 4.19
N VAL A 581 -15.31 10.88 2.88
CA VAL A 581 -15.11 11.93 1.87
C VAL A 581 -16.44 12.31 1.19
N PRO A 582 -16.70 13.60 0.92
CA PRO A 582 -17.88 14.04 0.17
C PRO A 582 -17.97 13.42 -1.23
N VAL A 583 -19.21 13.12 -1.67
CA VAL A 583 -19.47 12.55 -3.00
C VAL A 583 -20.59 13.32 -3.69
N ALA A 584 -20.35 13.71 -4.94
CA ALA A 584 -21.32 14.29 -5.83
C ALA A 584 -21.60 13.39 -7.05
N VAL A 585 -22.80 13.49 -7.61
CA VAL A 585 -23.23 12.74 -8.79
C VAL A 585 -23.72 13.68 -9.88
N ALA A 586 -23.25 13.44 -11.11
CA ALA A 586 -23.73 14.09 -12.32
C ALA A 586 -24.31 13.05 -13.30
N VAL A 587 -25.45 13.36 -13.92
CA VAL A 587 -26.09 12.48 -14.91
C VAL A 587 -26.39 13.30 -16.16
N ASN A 588 -26.13 12.74 -17.34
CA ASN A 588 -26.38 13.35 -18.65
C ASN A 588 -25.73 14.75 -18.79
N ASP A 589 -24.47 14.86 -18.36
CA ASP A 589 -23.69 16.12 -18.35
C ASP A 589 -24.33 17.28 -17.56
N GLY A 590 -25.25 16.95 -16.65
CA GLY A 590 -25.80 17.91 -15.70
C GLY A 590 -24.78 18.38 -14.66
N GLN A 591 -25.14 19.44 -13.92
CA GLN A 591 -24.32 19.92 -12.81
C GLN A 591 -24.23 18.85 -11.70
N PRO A 592 -23.02 18.55 -11.16
CA PRO A 592 -22.88 17.63 -10.04
C PRO A 592 -23.72 18.06 -8.84
N SER A 593 -24.49 17.12 -8.30
CA SER A 593 -25.28 17.30 -7.09
C SER A 593 -24.68 16.48 -5.96
N ARG A 594 -24.45 17.09 -4.80
CA ARG A 594 -23.85 16.40 -3.66
C ARG A 594 -24.84 15.39 -3.08
N VAL A 595 -24.46 14.12 -3.09
CA VAL A 595 -25.25 13.02 -2.52
C VAL A 595 -24.73 12.58 -1.16
N HIS A 596 -23.47 12.87 -0.83
CA HIS A 596 -22.87 12.52 0.47
C HIS A 596 -21.95 13.62 0.98
N ALA A 597 -21.98 13.85 2.30
CA ALA A 597 -21.27 14.96 2.94
C ALA A 597 -19.93 14.57 3.60
N GLY A 598 -19.52 13.30 3.52
CA GLY A 598 -18.33 12.78 4.19
C GLY A 598 -18.62 12.39 5.65
N SER A 599 -17.66 12.65 6.55
CA SER A 599 -17.69 12.25 7.96
C SER A 599 -18.66 13.02 8.88
N SER A 600 -19.40 14.01 8.35
CA SER A 600 -20.31 14.83 9.15
C SER A 600 -21.64 14.12 9.41
N VAL A 601 -21.90 13.75 10.67
CA VAL A 601 -23.17 13.16 11.12
C VAL A 601 -23.88 14.08 12.11
N THR A 602 -25.14 14.38 11.82
CA THR A 602 -26.05 15.19 12.66
C THR A 602 -27.39 14.48 12.82
N THR A 603 -28.22 14.92 13.76
CA THR A 603 -29.57 14.37 13.95
C THR A 603 -30.44 14.52 12.70
N GLU A 604 -30.31 15.63 11.96
CA GLU A 604 -31.01 15.82 10.67
C GLU A 604 -30.46 14.87 9.59
N ALA A 605 -29.14 14.64 9.59
CA ALA A 605 -28.53 13.64 8.71
C ALA A 605 -29.01 12.22 9.01
N ALA A 606 -29.34 11.89 10.26
CA ALA A 606 -29.82 10.56 10.67
C ALA A 606 -31.05 10.12 9.88
N ARG A 607 -32.06 11.00 9.76
CA ARG A 607 -33.28 10.70 9.00
C ARG A 607 -32.98 10.46 7.51
N GLN A 608 -32.09 11.28 6.93
CA GLN A 608 -31.70 11.14 5.53
C GLN A 608 -30.91 9.86 5.27
N ILE A 609 -29.96 9.52 6.14
CA ILE A 609 -29.15 8.29 6.09
C ILE A 609 -30.07 7.07 6.11
N LEU A 610 -30.98 6.99 7.08
CA LEU A 610 -31.92 5.87 7.18
C LEU A 610 -32.84 5.77 5.97
N SER A 611 -33.34 6.92 5.47
CA SER A 611 -34.20 6.96 4.28
C SER A 611 -33.48 6.48 3.01
N ARG A 612 -32.19 6.81 2.85
CA ARG A 612 -31.35 6.36 1.74
C ARG A 612 -31.04 4.88 1.82
N ASN A 613 -30.71 4.38 3.02
CA ASN A 613 -30.39 2.98 3.29
C ASN A 613 -31.44 2.00 2.77
N CYS A 614 -32.71 2.34 2.98
CA CYS A 614 -33.85 1.52 2.58
C CYS A 614 -34.53 1.96 1.27
N PHE A 615 -33.96 2.93 0.54
CA PHE A 615 -34.51 3.47 -0.71
C PHE A 615 -35.94 4.02 -0.55
N LEU A 616 -36.21 4.71 0.56
CA LEU A 616 -37.55 5.13 0.95
C LEU A 616 -38.26 5.99 -0.10
N ALA A 617 -37.53 6.93 -0.70
CA ALA A 617 -38.07 7.84 -1.71
C ALA A 617 -38.52 7.12 -2.99
N ILE A 618 -37.95 5.95 -3.28
CA ILE A 618 -38.21 5.16 -4.49
C ILE A 618 -39.31 4.14 -4.21
N ARG A 619 -39.22 3.43 -3.08
CA ARG A 619 -40.19 2.38 -2.72
C ARG A 619 -41.53 2.93 -2.24
N GLY A 620 -41.54 4.12 -1.63
CA GLY A 620 -42.76 4.76 -1.15
C GLY A 620 -43.41 4.04 0.05
N ASP A 621 -42.69 3.13 0.70
CA ASP A 621 -43.23 2.31 1.79
C ASP A 621 -43.58 3.16 3.02
N THR A 622 -44.82 3.06 3.50
CA THR A 622 -45.31 3.84 4.65
C THR A 622 -44.76 3.36 5.98
N ALA A 623 -44.58 2.05 6.15
CA ALA A 623 -44.13 1.48 7.40
C ALA A 623 -42.67 1.89 7.74
N PRO A 624 -41.67 1.77 6.84
CA PRO A 624 -40.31 2.21 7.12
C PRO A 624 -40.21 3.70 7.41
N LYS A 625 -41.02 4.53 6.73
CA LYS A 625 -41.10 5.96 7.02
C LYS A 625 -41.52 6.21 8.47
N GLN A 626 -42.61 5.60 8.91
CA GLN A 626 -43.12 5.77 10.29
C GLN A 626 -42.09 5.31 11.32
N TYR A 627 -41.45 4.17 11.07
CA TYR A 627 -40.44 3.63 11.97
C TYR A 627 -39.19 4.53 12.02
N ILE A 628 -38.72 5.06 10.89
CA ILE A 628 -37.62 6.04 10.85
C ILE A 628 -38.00 7.27 11.66
N ASP A 629 -39.18 7.85 11.42
CA ASP A 629 -39.65 9.06 12.10
C ASP A 629 -39.75 8.90 13.63
N GLN A 630 -39.98 7.67 14.10
CA GLN A 630 -40.03 7.32 15.51
C GLN A 630 -38.66 7.00 16.13
N ASN A 631 -37.61 6.76 15.35
CA ASN A 631 -36.36 6.17 15.86
C ASN A 631 -35.07 6.90 15.44
N TYR A 632 -35.12 7.82 14.48
CA TYR A 632 -33.93 8.48 13.93
C TYR A 632 -33.13 9.27 14.99
N HIS A 633 -33.80 9.82 16.01
CA HIS A 633 -33.17 10.60 17.08
C HIS A 633 -32.27 9.77 18.01
N ARG A 634 -32.44 8.43 18.00
CA ARG A 634 -31.62 7.49 18.78
C ARG A 634 -30.23 7.24 18.19
N MET A 635 -30.01 7.61 16.93
CA MET A 635 -28.75 7.39 16.22
C MET A 635 -27.57 8.04 16.95
N ARG A 636 -26.49 7.28 17.15
CA ARG A 636 -25.26 7.74 17.82
C ARG A 636 -24.02 7.40 17.00
N PRO A 637 -23.01 8.29 17.00
CA PRO A 637 -21.74 8.02 16.34
C PRO A 637 -20.96 6.95 17.10
N ILE A 638 -20.23 6.14 16.36
CA ILE A 638 -19.30 5.12 16.87
C ILE A 638 -17.94 5.50 16.30
N ASN A 639 -17.02 5.88 17.19
CA ASN A 639 -15.72 6.42 16.81
C ASN A 639 -14.58 5.50 17.30
N VAL A 640 -13.51 5.44 16.53
CA VAL A 640 -12.20 4.89 16.94
C VAL A 640 -11.17 5.99 16.78
N GLY A 641 -10.71 6.55 17.91
CA GLY A 641 -9.98 7.81 17.90
C GLY A 641 -10.84 8.93 17.33
N GLU A 642 -10.33 9.65 16.34
CA GLU A 642 -11.06 10.71 15.63
C GLU A 642 -11.87 10.21 14.42
N ARG A 643 -11.75 8.92 14.06
CA ARG A 643 -12.43 8.36 12.89
C ARG A 643 -13.83 7.87 13.24
N LEU A 644 -14.83 8.39 12.53
CA LEU A 644 -16.19 7.86 12.52
C LEU A 644 -16.20 6.52 11.77
N ILE A 645 -16.56 5.45 12.47
CA ILE A 645 -16.67 4.10 11.90
C ILE A 645 -18.12 3.57 11.91
N GLY A 646 -19.06 4.32 12.47
CA GLY A 646 -20.46 3.96 12.45
C GLY A 646 -21.35 5.10 12.90
N PHE A 647 -22.59 5.07 12.43
CA PHE A 647 -23.65 5.93 12.95
C PHE A 647 -24.92 5.09 12.98
N ALA A 648 -25.33 4.68 14.17
CA ALA A 648 -26.31 3.63 14.33
C ALA A 648 -27.14 3.74 15.62
N ALA A 649 -28.26 3.03 15.64
CA ALA A 649 -29.10 2.81 16.81
C ALA A 649 -29.56 1.35 16.88
N LEU A 650 -29.82 0.80 18.07
CA LEU A 650 -30.35 -0.57 18.20
C LEU A 650 -31.70 -0.69 17.50
N ALA A 651 -31.92 -1.80 16.77
CA ALA A 651 -33.19 -2.06 16.11
C ALA A 651 -34.23 -2.53 17.12
N THR A 652 -35.45 -1.98 17.04
CA THR A 652 -36.57 -2.29 17.95
C THR A 652 -37.68 -3.09 17.26
N THR A 653 -37.51 -3.45 15.99
CA THR A 653 -38.47 -4.24 15.21
C THR A 653 -37.76 -5.27 14.33
N SER A 654 -38.38 -6.43 14.17
CA SER A 654 -37.94 -7.51 13.27
C SER A 654 -38.84 -7.67 12.05
N ASN A 655 -39.66 -6.65 11.74
CA ASN A 655 -40.64 -6.75 10.67
C ASN A 655 -39.97 -6.80 9.28
N PHE A 656 -40.44 -7.71 8.42
CA PHE A 656 -39.99 -7.90 7.03
C PHE A 656 -40.05 -6.63 6.17
N GLY A 657 -40.90 -5.65 6.53
CA GLY A 657 -40.96 -4.35 5.86
C GLY A 657 -39.78 -3.42 6.17
N MET A 658 -39.04 -3.65 7.26
CA MET A 658 -38.00 -2.76 7.82
C MET A 658 -36.58 -3.14 7.39
N MET A 659 -36.49 -4.13 6.52
CA MET A 659 -35.25 -4.71 6.06
C MET A 659 -34.57 -3.71 5.14
N LEU A 660 -33.24 -3.57 5.26
CA LEU A 660 -32.37 -2.54 4.67
C LEU A 660 -32.12 -1.27 5.51
N LEU A 661 -32.65 -1.14 6.74
CA LEU A 661 -32.35 0.02 7.58
C LEU A 661 -30.95 0.00 8.20
N GLY A 662 -30.40 -1.18 8.48
CA GLY A 662 -29.05 -1.39 8.99
C GLY A 662 -28.10 -1.90 7.90
N ARG A 663 -26.90 -1.35 7.81
CA ARG A 663 -25.85 -1.77 6.86
C ARG A 663 -24.54 -2.08 7.57
N GLN A 664 -23.94 -3.20 7.20
CA GLN A 664 -22.52 -3.44 7.47
C GLN A 664 -21.70 -2.87 6.32
N THR A 665 -20.68 -2.10 6.65
CA THR A 665 -19.81 -1.43 5.68
C THR A 665 -18.36 -1.90 5.84
N VAL A 666 -17.53 -1.69 4.82
CA VAL A 666 -16.08 -1.86 4.91
C VAL A 666 -15.46 -0.60 4.33
N GLY A 667 -14.86 0.24 5.19
CA GLY A 667 -14.34 1.54 4.77
C GLY A 667 -15.46 2.46 4.29
N GLY A 668 -16.58 2.50 5.02
CA GLY A 668 -17.70 3.40 4.77
C GLY A 668 -18.66 2.99 3.65
N MET A 669 -18.41 1.88 2.95
CA MET A 669 -19.26 1.42 1.84
C MET A 669 -19.78 0.00 2.08
N PRO A 670 -21.04 -0.31 1.75
CA PRO A 670 -21.61 -1.63 1.96
C PRO A 670 -21.00 -2.64 0.99
N THR A 671 -20.92 -3.90 1.43
CA THR A 671 -20.35 -4.99 0.63
C THR A 671 -21.24 -5.36 -0.56
N SER A 672 -22.55 -5.18 -0.39
CA SER A 672 -23.59 -5.29 -1.40
C SER A 672 -24.75 -4.37 -1.02
N LEU A 673 -25.48 -3.85 -2.01
CA LEU A 673 -26.73 -3.12 -1.75
C LEU A 673 -27.95 -4.05 -1.71
N GLU A 674 -27.84 -5.22 -2.34
CA GLU A 674 -28.89 -6.25 -2.36
C GLU A 674 -28.83 -7.14 -1.12
N ASN A 675 -27.62 -7.40 -0.62
CA ASN A 675 -27.33 -8.24 0.54
C ASN A 675 -26.57 -7.45 1.62
N GLY A 676 -26.28 -8.04 2.79
CA GLY A 676 -25.39 -7.41 3.79
C GLY A 676 -26.04 -6.34 4.68
N TYR A 677 -27.34 -6.43 4.90
CA TYR A 677 -28.05 -5.65 5.92
C TYR A 677 -27.87 -6.28 7.31
N SER A 678 -28.10 -5.48 8.35
CA SER A 678 -28.12 -5.91 9.74
C SER A 678 -29.53 -5.77 10.31
N GLU A 679 -29.96 -6.78 11.07
CA GLU A 679 -31.21 -6.73 11.85
C GLU A 679 -30.99 -6.25 13.28
N SER A 680 -29.74 -6.19 13.73
CA SER A 680 -29.38 -5.81 15.10
C SER A 680 -29.38 -4.30 15.35
N PHE A 681 -29.25 -3.52 14.28
CA PHE A 681 -29.19 -2.06 14.33
C PHE A 681 -29.76 -1.43 13.07
N ILE A 682 -30.12 -0.15 13.18
CA ILE A 682 -30.39 0.74 12.03
C ILE A 682 -29.21 1.70 11.85
N GLY A 683 -28.98 2.17 10.63
CA GLY A 683 -27.82 3.00 10.28
C GLY A 683 -26.72 2.21 9.60
N PHE A 684 -25.45 2.52 9.90
CA PHE A 684 -24.31 1.77 9.39
C PHE A 684 -23.22 1.56 10.44
N MET A 685 -22.47 0.47 10.30
CA MET A 685 -21.27 0.19 11.09
C MET A 685 -20.21 -0.48 10.23
N ASP A 686 -18.97 0.02 10.30
CA ASP A 686 -17.81 -0.55 9.61
C ASP A 686 -17.35 -1.86 10.27
N CYS A 687 -16.99 -2.80 9.40
CA CYS A 687 -16.42 -4.09 9.70
C CYS A 687 -15.03 -4.21 9.08
N LYS A 688 -14.21 -5.08 9.65
CA LYS A 688 -12.93 -5.47 9.04
C LYS A 688 -13.21 -6.36 7.81
N PRO A 689 -12.45 -6.20 6.71
CA PRO A 689 -12.58 -7.08 5.55
C PRO A 689 -12.09 -8.49 5.88
N LEU A 690 -12.88 -9.51 5.57
CA LEU A 690 -12.51 -10.92 5.70
C LEU A 690 -11.52 -11.37 4.63
N SER A 691 -11.70 -10.88 3.40
CA SER A 691 -11.00 -11.34 2.19
C SER A 691 -10.81 -10.18 1.21
N ALA A 692 -10.15 -10.45 0.07
CA ALA A 692 -10.02 -9.47 -1.01
C ALA A 692 -11.36 -9.02 -1.62
N LYS A 693 -12.44 -9.83 -1.45
CA LYS A 693 -13.82 -9.46 -1.82
C LYS A 693 -14.41 -8.36 -0.94
N ARG A 694 -13.76 -8.09 0.21
CA ARG A 694 -14.20 -7.18 1.27
C ARG A 694 -15.52 -7.62 1.92
N GLU A 695 -15.72 -8.92 2.09
CA GLU A 695 -16.82 -9.43 2.90
C GLU A 695 -16.67 -8.93 4.35
N ALA A 696 -17.78 -8.53 4.97
CA ALA A 696 -17.77 -8.06 6.34
C ALA A 696 -17.45 -9.23 7.30
N SER A 697 -16.49 -9.03 8.20
CA SER A 697 -16.18 -9.99 9.28
C SER A 697 -16.69 -9.45 10.63
N GLN A 698 -15.79 -9.23 11.58
CA GLN A 698 -16.06 -8.54 12.84
C GLN A 698 -16.13 -7.03 12.64
N PHE A 699 -16.84 -6.34 13.53
CA PHE A 699 -16.87 -4.88 13.58
C PHE A 699 -15.45 -4.30 13.73
N GLU A 700 -15.23 -3.12 13.15
CA GLU A 700 -13.96 -2.38 13.28
C GLU A 700 -13.77 -1.84 14.71
N ALA A 701 -14.87 -1.46 15.36
CA ALA A 701 -14.92 -1.03 16.76
C ALA A 701 -14.46 -2.14 17.72
N SER A 702 -13.84 -1.74 18.84
CA SER A 702 -13.54 -2.68 19.92
C SER A 702 -14.83 -3.16 20.62
N THR A 703 -14.78 -4.32 21.26
CA THR A 703 -15.90 -4.84 22.05
C THR A 703 -16.31 -3.88 23.17
N GLU A 704 -15.36 -3.18 23.79
CA GLU A 704 -15.63 -2.19 24.82
C GLU A 704 -16.37 -0.96 24.27
N THR A 705 -15.95 -0.46 23.11
CA THR A 705 -16.61 0.65 22.40
C THR A 705 -18.05 0.29 22.05
N LEU A 706 -18.28 -0.90 21.48
CA LEU A 706 -19.62 -1.36 21.12
C LEU A 706 -20.50 -1.59 22.35
N ARG A 707 -19.95 -2.13 23.43
CA ARG A 707 -20.68 -2.31 24.69
C ARG A 707 -21.12 -0.97 25.27
N SER A 708 -20.23 0.02 25.32
CA SER A 708 -20.57 1.37 25.79
C SER A 708 -21.67 2.00 24.96
N TRP A 709 -21.58 1.91 23.63
CA TRP A 709 -22.61 2.39 22.71
C TRP A 709 -23.95 1.68 22.94
N ALA A 710 -23.95 0.35 23.04
CA ALA A 710 -25.17 -0.42 23.23
C ALA A 710 -25.84 -0.14 24.59
N LEU A 711 -25.05 0.08 25.67
CA LEU A 711 -25.59 0.50 26.96
C LEU A 711 -26.25 1.88 26.90
N GLU A 712 -25.66 2.86 26.20
CA GLU A 712 -26.29 4.16 25.98
C GLU A 712 -27.64 4.00 25.23
N GLN A 713 -27.68 3.12 24.23
CA GLN A 713 -28.92 2.84 23.50
C GLN A 713 -30.00 2.22 24.39
N LEU A 714 -29.62 1.35 25.34
CA LEU A 714 -30.55 0.79 26.32
C LEU A 714 -31.12 1.86 27.24
N ASP A 715 -30.29 2.77 27.76
CA ASP A 715 -30.74 3.88 28.59
C ASP A 715 -31.73 4.79 27.85
N ILE A 716 -31.47 5.08 26.57
CA ILE A 716 -32.39 5.84 25.71
C ILE A 716 -33.75 5.12 25.61
N LEU A 717 -33.73 3.83 25.29
CA LEU A 717 -34.96 3.03 25.14
C LEU A 717 -35.73 2.89 26.45
N GLN A 718 -35.05 2.77 27.58
CA GLN A 718 -35.69 2.75 28.90
C GLN A 718 -36.37 4.08 29.21
N ASN A 719 -35.70 5.20 28.96
CA ASN A 719 -36.23 6.54 29.21
C ASN A 719 -37.41 6.88 28.27
N GLU A 720 -37.41 6.37 27.04
CA GLU A 720 -38.50 6.54 26.07
C GLU A 720 -39.67 5.58 26.28
N GLY A 721 -39.55 4.63 27.22
CA GLY A 721 -40.62 3.71 27.57
C GLY A 721 -40.81 2.58 26.56
N ALA A 722 -39.71 1.98 26.07
CA ALA A 722 -39.75 0.86 25.14
C ALA A 722 -40.67 -0.28 25.64
N ASN A 723 -41.57 -0.72 24.77
CA ASN A 723 -42.55 -1.76 25.10
C ASN A 723 -41.91 -3.15 25.11
N ASP A 724 -42.60 -4.14 25.67
CA ASP A 724 -42.04 -5.49 25.83
C ASP A 724 -41.65 -6.16 24.50
N SER A 725 -42.38 -5.88 23.40
CA SER A 725 -42.03 -6.39 22.08
C SER A 725 -40.70 -5.81 21.58
N GLU A 726 -40.50 -4.50 21.72
CA GLU A 726 -39.24 -3.82 21.37
C GLU A 726 -38.08 -4.34 22.22
N ARG A 727 -38.31 -4.51 23.52
CA ARG A 727 -37.33 -5.06 24.45
C ARG A 727 -36.90 -6.48 24.07
N SER A 728 -37.84 -7.28 23.59
CA SER A 728 -37.59 -8.65 23.14
C SER A 728 -36.73 -8.68 21.87
N VAL A 729 -37.00 -7.79 20.91
CA VAL A 729 -36.20 -7.67 19.67
C VAL A 729 -34.78 -7.21 19.97
N VAL A 730 -34.63 -6.15 20.77
CA VAL A 730 -33.32 -5.62 21.14
C VAL A 730 -32.49 -6.66 21.90
N ALA A 731 -33.09 -7.33 22.87
CA ALA A 731 -32.42 -8.36 23.68
C ALA A 731 -31.84 -9.50 22.82
N ALA A 732 -32.49 -9.83 21.71
CA ALA A 732 -32.04 -10.87 20.78
C ALA A 732 -30.66 -10.56 20.15
N HIS A 733 -30.20 -9.31 20.19
CA HIS A 733 -28.94 -8.90 19.58
C HIS A 733 -27.91 -8.34 20.58
N LEU A 734 -28.28 -8.10 21.84
CA LEU A 734 -27.38 -7.50 22.84
C LEU A 734 -26.08 -8.27 23.06
N GLY A 735 -26.15 -9.61 23.01
CA GLY A 735 -24.96 -10.46 23.15
C GLY A 735 -23.89 -10.18 22.09
N SER A 736 -24.29 -9.80 20.86
CA SER A 736 -23.37 -9.43 19.78
C SER A 736 -22.59 -8.14 20.04
N PHE A 737 -23.05 -7.31 20.98
CA PHE A 737 -22.39 -6.07 21.40
C PHE A 737 -21.74 -6.19 22.79
N GLY A 738 -21.68 -7.40 23.36
CA GLY A 738 -21.08 -7.64 24.67
C GLY A 738 -21.93 -7.14 25.86
N CYS A 739 -23.23 -6.95 25.64
CA CYS A 739 -24.19 -6.58 26.68
C CYS A 739 -24.95 -7.81 27.20
N ASP A 740 -25.14 -7.88 28.52
CA ASP A 740 -25.96 -8.92 29.14
C ASP A 740 -27.45 -8.57 28.97
N PRO A 741 -28.27 -9.42 28.32
CA PRO A 741 -29.67 -9.08 28.08
C PRO A 741 -30.57 -9.29 29.31
N ILE A 742 -30.10 -9.94 30.38
CA ILE A 742 -30.98 -10.51 31.43
C ILE A 742 -31.98 -9.52 32.06
N ASP A 743 -31.55 -8.29 32.36
CA ASP A 743 -32.39 -7.29 33.03
C ASP A 743 -33.32 -6.55 32.06
N PHE A 744 -32.86 -6.34 30.83
CA PHE A 744 -33.60 -5.63 29.80
C PHE A 744 -34.61 -6.52 29.08
N ALA A 745 -34.27 -7.79 28.86
CA ALA A 745 -35.02 -8.71 28.03
C ALA A 745 -36.44 -8.96 28.53
N ARG A 746 -37.34 -9.11 27.56
CA ARG A 746 -38.68 -9.63 27.74
C ARG A 746 -38.81 -10.82 26.82
N ILE A 747 -39.34 -11.92 27.34
CA ILE A 747 -39.42 -13.20 26.62
C ILE A 747 -40.87 -13.48 26.35
N LEU A 748 -41.21 -13.61 25.07
CA LEU A 748 -42.54 -14.04 24.66
C LEU A 748 -42.71 -15.51 25.00
N ILE A 749 -43.73 -15.81 25.81
CA ILE A 749 -44.13 -17.17 26.15
C ILE A 749 -45.59 -17.40 25.79
N SER A 750 -45.94 -18.67 25.56
CA SER A 750 -47.31 -19.14 25.47
C SER A 750 -47.59 -20.17 26.57
N VAL A 751 -48.67 -19.95 27.32
CA VAL A 751 -49.15 -20.87 28.36
C VAL A 751 -50.61 -21.17 28.05
N GLU A 752 -50.92 -22.42 27.70
CA GLU A 752 -52.29 -22.87 27.37
C GLU A 752 -52.97 -21.97 26.30
N GLY A 753 -52.19 -21.49 25.33
CA GLY A 753 -52.64 -20.64 24.22
C GLY A 753 -52.70 -19.14 24.54
N VAL A 754 -52.43 -18.72 25.78
CA VAL A 754 -52.33 -17.30 26.15
C VAL A 754 -50.89 -16.82 26.01
N HIS A 755 -50.68 -15.74 25.26
CA HIS A 755 -49.37 -15.15 25.04
C HIS A 755 -49.10 -14.01 26.03
N ALA A 756 -47.90 -14.00 26.60
CA ALA A 756 -47.44 -12.93 27.48
C ALA A 756 -45.94 -12.72 27.33
N PHE A 757 -45.48 -11.50 27.61
CA PHE A 757 -44.06 -11.19 27.76
C PHE A 757 -43.69 -11.24 29.25
N VAL A 758 -42.61 -11.93 29.58
CA VAL A 758 -42.13 -12.08 30.96
C VAL A 758 -40.64 -11.74 31.08
N SER A 759 -40.19 -11.33 32.26
CA SER A 759 -38.75 -11.21 32.57
C SER A 759 -38.12 -12.59 32.77
N PHE A 760 -36.78 -12.67 32.77
CA PHE A 760 -36.09 -13.92 33.10
C PHE A 760 -36.33 -14.36 34.56
N ASP A 761 -36.51 -13.43 35.50
CA ASP A 761 -36.86 -13.76 36.89
C ASP A 761 -38.26 -14.39 36.98
N GLN A 762 -39.25 -13.84 36.27
CA GLN A 762 -40.60 -14.42 36.17
C GLN A 762 -40.59 -15.77 35.45
N LEU A 763 -39.75 -15.92 34.42
CA LEU A 763 -39.59 -17.18 33.69
C LEU A 763 -38.93 -18.26 34.56
N ALA A 764 -37.96 -17.88 35.40
CA ALA A 764 -37.34 -18.76 36.38
C ALA A 764 -38.34 -19.16 37.48
N GLU A 765 -39.17 -18.23 37.97
CA GLU A 765 -40.28 -18.53 38.90
C GLU A 765 -41.28 -19.51 38.27
N LEU A 766 -41.64 -19.33 37.00
CA LEU A 766 -42.49 -20.27 36.28
C LEU A 766 -41.88 -21.67 36.23
N ALA A 767 -40.56 -21.77 36.01
CA ALA A 767 -39.83 -23.04 35.96
C ALA A 767 -39.88 -23.85 37.28
N GLU A 768 -40.18 -23.22 38.42
CA GLU A 768 -40.37 -23.89 39.72
C GLU A 768 -41.71 -24.64 39.81
N SER A 769 -42.73 -24.17 39.09
CA SER A 769 -44.09 -24.71 39.16
C SER A 769 -44.51 -25.50 37.91
N LYS A 770 -43.90 -25.22 36.76
CA LYS A 770 -44.17 -25.88 35.49
C LYS A 770 -42.93 -25.89 34.60
N PRO A 771 -42.74 -26.90 33.73
CA PRO A 771 -41.62 -26.88 32.80
C PRO A 771 -41.72 -25.69 31.82
N VAL A 772 -40.61 -24.99 31.65
CA VAL A 772 -40.43 -23.97 30.62
C VAL A 772 -39.72 -24.62 29.44
N GLY A 773 -40.25 -24.47 28.22
CA GLY A 773 -39.73 -25.18 27.07
C GLY A 773 -39.53 -24.31 25.84
N ILE A 774 -38.60 -24.72 24.97
CA ILE A 774 -38.32 -24.10 23.67
C ILE A 774 -38.23 -25.19 22.61
N LEU A 775 -38.82 -24.94 21.44
CA LEU A 775 -38.80 -25.89 20.33
C LEU A 775 -37.57 -25.66 19.46
N LYS A 776 -36.91 -26.76 19.06
CA LYS A 776 -35.78 -26.76 18.14
C LYS A 776 -35.95 -27.85 17.09
N SER A 777 -35.25 -27.74 15.96
CA SER A 777 -35.21 -28.86 15.01
C SER A 777 -34.28 -29.97 15.51
N GLU A 778 -34.48 -31.17 15.00
CA GLU A 778 -33.64 -32.33 15.32
C GLU A 778 -32.19 -32.15 14.83
N ILE A 779 -32.02 -31.44 13.71
CA ILE A 779 -30.74 -31.28 13.00
C ILE A 779 -29.93 -30.03 13.42
N MET A 780 -30.50 -29.15 14.26
CA MET A 780 -29.84 -27.92 14.70
C MET A 780 -29.98 -27.70 16.21
N GLN A 781 -28.89 -27.23 16.85
CA GLN A 781 -28.91 -26.78 18.24
C GLN A 781 -29.29 -25.29 18.34
N HIS A 782 -30.44 -24.98 17.74
CA HIS A 782 -30.94 -23.62 17.58
C HIS A 782 -32.46 -23.64 17.62
N ALA A 783 -33.07 -22.67 18.31
CA ALA A 783 -34.52 -22.61 18.42
C ALA A 783 -35.18 -22.37 17.04
N ASP A 784 -36.27 -23.09 16.77
CA ASP A 784 -37.04 -22.90 15.54
C ASP A 784 -38.03 -21.74 15.74
N ALA A 785 -37.63 -20.52 15.36
CA ALA A 785 -38.46 -19.33 15.51
C ALA A 785 -39.66 -19.27 14.54
N TYR A 786 -39.74 -20.17 13.54
CA TYR A 786 -40.72 -20.10 12.45
C TYR A 786 -41.79 -21.21 12.52
N HIS A 787 -41.79 -22.03 13.57
CA HIS A 787 -42.81 -23.07 13.74
C HIS A 787 -44.22 -22.49 13.92
N SER A 788 -45.25 -23.24 13.50
CA SER A 788 -46.65 -22.83 13.65
C SER A 788 -47.28 -23.18 15.01
N VAL A 789 -46.55 -23.91 15.86
CA VAL A 789 -47.02 -24.36 17.19
C VAL A 789 -47.38 -23.17 18.06
N GLN A 790 -48.63 -23.12 18.52
CA GLN A 790 -49.13 -22.02 19.33
C GLN A 790 -48.87 -22.20 20.82
N TYR A 791 -49.02 -23.43 21.32
CA TYR A 791 -48.78 -23.84 22.70
C TYR A 791 -48.45 -25.33 22.75
N VAL A 792 -47.89 -25.78 23.88
CA VAL A 792 -47.71 -27.19 24.22
C VAL A 792 -48.34 -27.42 25.59
N ASN A 793 -49.24 -28.40 25.69
CA ASN A 793 -49.98 -28.67 26.93
C ASN A 793 -49.04 -28.86 28.13
N GLY A 794 -49.30 -28.14 29.22
CA GLY A 794 -48.53 -28.25 30.45
C GLY A 794 -47.14 -27.62 30.42
N ILE A 795 -46.77 -26.90 29.34
CA ILE A 795 -45.47 -26.26 29.17
C ILE A 795 -45.64 -24.74 29.02
N ALA A 796 -44.79 -23.97 29.67
CA ALA A 796 -44.60 -22.56 29.32
C ALA A 796 -43.67 -22.48 28.11
N LEU A 797 -44.25 -22.37 26.92
CA LEU A 797 -43.51 -22.43 25.66
C LEU A 797 -42.90 -21.06 25.35
N ILE A 798 -41.57 -20.97 25.34
CA ILE A 798 -40.82 -19.82 24.83
C ILE A 798 -40.97 -19.75 23.31
N ARG A 799 -41.27 -18.55 22.82
CA ARG A 799 -41.43 -18.25 21.40
C ARG A 799 -40.50 -17.09 21.02
N PRO A 800 -39.30 -17.37 20.48
CA PRO A 800 -38.39 -16.31 20.07
C PRO A 800 -39.04 -15.40 19.03
N VAL A 801 -38.93 -14.08 19.24
CA VAL A 801 -39.45 -13.05 18.32
C VAL A 801 -38.51 -12.78 17.14
N VAL A 802 -37.23 -13.14 17.27
CA VAL A 802 -36.19 -12.93 16.24
C VAL A 802 -35.29 -14.15 16.20
N ASN A 803 -34.99 -14.60 14.99
CA ASN A 803 -34.00 -15.64 14.77
C ASN A 803 -32.58 -15.03 14.84
N SER A 804 -31.83 -15.32 15.90
CA SER A 804 -30.52 -14.70 16.18
C SER A 804 -29.66 -15.63 17.05
N GLN A 805 -28.41 -15.25 17.34
CA GLN A 805 -27.55 -16.00 18.29
C GLN A 805 -28.19 -16.18 19.68
N PHE A 806 -29.14 -15.32 20.05
CA PHE A 806 -29.93 -15.48 21.28
C PHE A 806 -30.70 -16.82 21.33
N CYS A 807 -30.98 -17.42 20.18
CA CYS A 807 -31.65 -18.71 20.03
C CYS A 807 -30.70 -19.91 20.05
N ASN A 808 -29.40 -19.72 20.32
CA ASN A 808 -28.43 -20.81 20.46
C ASN A 808 -28.78 -21.70 21.67
N LEU A 809 -28.82 -23.01 21.45
CA LEU A 809 -29.19 -24.01 22.45
C LEU A 809 -28.06 -25.01 22.78
N ASP A 810 -26.81 -24.69 22.42
CA ASP A 810 -25.65 -25.52 22.74
C ASP A 810 -25.35 -25.53 24.24
N PHE A 811 -24.87 -26.68 24.73
CA PHE A 811 -24.41 -26.90 26.09
C PHE A 811 -22.92 -27.26 26.11
N GLU A 812 -22.22 -26.85 27.16
CA GLU A 812 -20.88 -27.30 27.53
C GLU A 812 -20.97 -28.02 28.88
N GLY A 813 -21.10 -29.35 28.84
CA GLY A 813 -21.50 -30.12 30.02
C GLY A 813 -22.98 -29.91 30.34
N ASP A 814 -23.30 -29.55 31.58
CA ASP A 814 -24.67 -29.28 32.06
C ASP A 814 -25.04 -27.77 31.99
N GLU A 815 -24.15 -26.91 31.50
CA GLU A 815 -24.36 -25.47 31.39
C GLU A 815 -24.55 -25.02 29.93
N PRO A 816 -25.44 -24.05 29.65
CA PRO A 816 -25.52 -23.44 28.32
C PRO A 816 -24.19 -22.78 27.92
N LYS A 817 -23.73 -23.07 26.69
CA LYS A 817 -22.45 -22.61 26.16
C LYS A 817 -22.41 -21.08 26.00
N ASP A 818 -23.48 -20.50 25.45
CA ASP A 818 -23.62 -19.04 25.34
C ASP A 818 -24.40 -18.49 26.53
N LYS A 819 -23.70 -17.74 27.40
CA LYS A 819 -24.30 -17.12 28.60
C LYS A 819 -25.35 -16.06 28.25
N ASN A 820 -25.25 -15.46 27.07
CA ASN A 820 -26.16 -14.43 26.60
C ASN A 820 -27.34 -15.02 25.83
N SER A 821 -27.43 -16.33 25.58
CA SER A 821 -28.60 -16.94 24.93
C SER A 821 -29.81 -16.96 25.85
N ILE A 822 -31.00 -17.27 25.30
CA ILE A 822 -32.24 -17.44 26.08
C ILE A 822 -32.03 -18.45 27.20
N ILE A 823 -31.47 -19.62 26.87
CA ILE A 823 -31.27 -20.68 27.85
C ILE A 823 -30.13 -20.34 28.83
N GLY A 824 -29.09 -19.62 28.39
CA GLY A 824 -28.01 -19.14 29.26
C GLY A 824 -28.50 -18.11 30.28
N CYS A 825 -29.36 -17.19 29.87
CA CYS A 825 -29.98 -16.22 30.76
C CYS A 825 -30.97 -16.88 31.72
N LEU A 826 -31.80 -17.81 31.24
CA LEU A 826 -32.73 -18.57 32.08
C LEU A 826 -31.99 -19.44 33.10
N PHE A 827 -30.92 -20.12 32.70
CA PHE A 827 -30.05 -20.88 33.61
C PHE A 827 -29.54 -19.99 34.74
N ARG A 828 -28.96 -18.82 34.41
CA ARG A 828 -28.44 -17.87 35.40
C ARG A 828 -29.54 -17.30 36.30
N ALA A 829 -30.73 -17.05 35.77
CA ALA A 829 -31.89 -16.58 36.54
C ALA A 829 -32.46 -17.66 37.50
N ILE A 830 -32.41 -18.94 37.12
CA ILE A 830 -32.79 -20.04 38.02
C ILE A 830 -31.75 -20.17 39.15
N VAL A 831 -30.46 -20.13 38.79
CA VAL A 831 -29.37 -20.22 39.77
C VAL A 831 -29.38 -19.04 40.75
N SER A 832 -29.68 -17.82 40.31
CA SER A 832 -29.77 -16.65 41.21
C SER A 832 -30.90 -16.77 42.24
N ARG A 833 -31.90 -17.63 41.99
CA ARG A 833 -32.98 -17.98 42.93
C ARG A 833 -32.62 -19.14 43.86
N ASN A 834 -31.35 -19.57 43.91
CA ASN A 834 -30.86 -20.73 44.67
C ASN A 834 -31.53 -22.06 44.27
N LYS A 835 -31.85 -22.21 42.98
CA LYS A 835 -32.44 -23.41 42.40
C LYS A 835 -31.48 -24.07 41.41
N SER A 836 -31.65 -25.37 41.19
CA SER A 836 -30.88 -26.11 40.17
C SER A 836 -31.73 -26.35 38.92
N PRO A 837 -31.29 -25.88 37.73
CA PRO A 837 -32.01 -26.13 36.48
C PRO A 837 -31.78 -27.58 36.03
N LYS A 838 -32.87 -28.30 35.77
CA LYS A 838 -32.86 -29.65 35.19
C LYS A 838 -33.42 -29.61 33.77
N TRP A 839 -32.55 -29.83 32.79
CA TRP A 839 -32.88 -29.82 31.36
C TRP A 839 -33.28 -31.22 30.87
N GLU A 840 -34.32 -31.29 30.04
CA GLU A 840 -34.80 -32.51 29.39
C GLU A 840 -35.17 -32.22 27.94
N VAL A 841 -34.74 -33.08 27.02
CA VAL A 841 -35.16 -33.05 25.62
C VAL A 841 -36.21 -34.13 25.38
N ARG A 842 -37.33 -33.75 24.75
CA ARG A 842 -38.42 -34.67 24.39
C ARG A 842 -38.75 -34.57 22.91
N GLU A 843 -38.96 -35.72 22.29
CA GLU A 843 -39.53 -35.79 20.94
C GLU A 843 -40.96 -35.26 20.94
N THR A 844 -41.36 -34.62 19.84
CA THR A 844 -42.72 -34.12 19.65
C THR A 844 -43.29 -34.58 18.31
N GLU A 845 -44.62 -34.59 18.19
CA GLU A 845 -45.30 -34.86 16.91
C GLU A 845 -45.34 -33.63 15.98
N TYR A 846 -44.83 -32.48 16.44
CA TYR A 846 -44.86 -31.24 15.68
C TYR A 846 -43.84 -31.27 14.55
N LYS A 847 -44.25 -30.88 13.35
CA LYS A 847 -43.39 -30.83 12.17
C LYS A 847 -42.52 -29.58 12.19
N SER A 848 -41.24 -29.73 11.87
CA SER A 848 -40.37 -28.59 11.58
C SER A 848 -40.60 -28.10 10.14
N ILE A 849 -40.22 -26.85 9.88
CA ILE A 849 -40.06 -26.34 8.51
C ILE A 849 -38.86 -26.98 7.79
N PHE A 850 -37.93 -27.56 8.54
CA PHE A 850 -36.85 -28.41 8.05
C PHE A 850 -37.27 -29.89 8.08
N PRO A 851 -36.59 -30.80 7.36
CA PRO A 851 -36.90 -32.22 7.41
C PRO A 851 -36.81 -32.77 8.86
N GLY A 852 -37.89 -33.39 9.35
CA GLY A 852 -37.96 -34.01 10.69
C GLY A 852 -39.09 -33.47 11.59
N SER A 853 -39.11 -33.93 12.84
CA SER A 853 -39.96 -33.39 13.92
C SER A 853 -39.21 -32.32 14.72
N LEU A 854 -39.97 -31.48 15.41
CA LEU A 854 -39.43 -30.58 16.42
C LEU A 854 -39.15 -31.38 17.71
N GLN A 855 -38.07 -31.02 18.39
CA GLN A 855 -37.76 -31.46 19.74
C GLN A 855 -38.08 -30.34 20.71
N LEU A 856 -38.64 -30.69 21.87
CA LEU A 856 -38.87 -29.78 22.98
C LEU A 856 -37.70 -29.88 23.96
N LEU A 857 -36.89 -28.84 24.04
CA LEU A 857 -35.93 -28.65 25.13
C LEU A 857 -36.65 -27.94 26.28
N SER A 858 -36.76 -28.57 27.44
CA SER A 858 -37.46 -28.03 28.60
C SER A 858 -36.60 -28.00 29.85
N VAL A 859 -36.86 -27.05 30.75
CA VAL A 859 -36.20 -26.91 32.04
C VAL A 859 -37.22 -26.84 33.18
N THR A 860 -36.87 -27.47 34.28
CA THR A 860 -37.55 -27.31 35.58
C THR A 860 -36.53 -26.85 36.63
N ALA A 861 -36.95 -25.99 37.54
CA ALA A 861 -36.12 -25.49 38.63
C ALA A 861 -36.42 -26.28 39.92
N THR A 862 -35.45 -27.07 40.40
CA THR A 862 -35.58 -27.88 41.64
C THR A 862 -34.93 -27.20 42.83
#